data_AF-A0ABD3PGQ8-F1
#
_entry.id   AF-A0ABD3PGQ8-F1
#
_cell.length_a   1.000
_cell.length_b   1.000
_cell.length_c   1.000
_cell.angle_alpha   90.00
_cell.angle_beta   90.00
_cell.angle_gamma   90.00
#
_symmetry.space_group_name_H-M   'P 1'
#
loop_
_entity.id
_entity.type
_entity.pdbx_description
1 polymer ?
#
loop_
_entity_poly.entity_id
_entity_poly.type
_entity_poly.pdbx_seq_one_letter_code
_entity_poly.pdbx_strand_id
1 'polypeptide(L)'
;MSSAAAAAASTKSILHIAGYSSCGFYHRAASVVASLSLLFPHRLQLVKHEFQSRDEYRQWLIHENFREAVQGKAGNLRAANHASSPFCWLASGTEREADVVTEFIGGCDDTLDWCRNFARPQAAAAVESGYAASASMVPDGHVPDHPYDYDLVVIGGGSGGLAASKEAAALGARVAVLDYVKPSPAGSTWGLGGTCVNVGCIPKKLMHHAANLNAYRKIDAPHFGVGVSKSQFEEWMGMSQDVEDQEEKHNWEILKTNVQNHIRGLNFKYRVDLREKNVTYLNMLGKFLDPHTLETVDKKGNKGTLTSSRFLVAVGGRPSPLSCEGAELAISSDDIFSLDRDPGHVLCVGASYISLECAGFLRGIGKDVTVAVRSILLRGFDRECADMIGEYMKSEGIVFKEEVVPTKLAKTDGGKIAVTFSNGDQAEYDTVLVAIGRTGDTQKLGLENVGIDVNPKNSKIPAKLEQTAVPNVYVIGDVMDGCPELTPVAIHAGRLLSRRLFGGSPSSIMDYRNVCTTVFTPIEYGTVGYSEEDAKNEYGEENLEVYHKYFIPLEWSLSHSRSEHQGFCKAIVYKASRKVLGLHYLGPNAGEVLQGFGTAMKLGCTFDDIIGTVGIHPTTAEELTTLSITKESGADAKASGC
;
A
#
# COMPACT_ATOMS: atom_id res chain seq x y z
N MET A 1 18.95 -37.92 8.82
CA MET A 1 17.52 -38.31 8.80
C MET A 1 16.90 -37.63 7.59
N SER A 2 16.92 -38.34 6.45
CA SER A 2 15.73 -38.94 5.79
C SER A 2 14.96 -37.92 4.91
N SER A 3 15.37 -37.90 3.64
CA SER A 3 14.59 -37.97 2.38
C SER A 3 13.05 -37.87 2.35
N ALA A 4 12.38 -37.11 3.23
CA ALA A 4 10.92 -37.05 3.29
C ALA A 4 10.30 -35.72 2.80
N ALA A 5 11.05 -34.83 2.16
CA ALA A 5 10.54 -33.53 1.68
C ALA A 5 10.38 -33.42 0.14
N ALA A 6 10.61 -34.51 -0.61
CA ALA A 6 10.67 -34.47 -2.09
C ALA A 6 9.60 -35.32 -2.81
N ALA A 7 8.46 -35.63 -2.18
CA ALA A 7 7.40 -36.41 -2.84
C ALA A 7 5.99 -36.01 -2.40
N ALA A 8 5.58 -34.78 -2.68
CA ALA A 8 4.16 -34.51 -2.94
C ALA A 8 3.94 -34.76 -4.44
N ALA A 9 3.78 -36.03 -4.81
CA ALA A 9 3.32 -36.38 -6.15
C ALA A 9 1.95 -35.71 -6.34
N SER A 10 1.86 -34.77 -7.28
CA SER A 10 0.58 -34.17 -7.71
C SER A 10 -0.36 -35.32 -8.08
N THR A 11 -1.36 -35.58 -7.25
CA THR A 11 -2.40 -36.56 -7.52
C THR A 11 -3.17 -36.12 -8.76
N LYS A 12 -3.17 -36.97 -9.79
CA LYS A 12 -3.91 -36.78 -11.04
C LYS A 12 -5.40 -36.56 -10.73
N SER A 13 -5.96 -35.44 -11.15
CA SER A 13 -7.40 -35.16 -11.01
C SER A 13 -8.19 -36.02 -11.99
N ILE A 14 -9.25 -36.69 -11.52
CA ILE A 14 -10.14 -37.49 -12.36
C ILE A 14 -11.46 -36.74 -12.46
N LEU A 15 -11.75 -36.19 -13.65
CA LEU A 15 -12.97 -35.46 -13.94
C LEU A 15 -13.97 -36.37 -14.63
N HIS A 16 -15.13 -36.51 -14.01
CA HIS A 16 -16.25 -37.27 -14.51
C HIS A 16 -17.27 -36.32 -15.12
N ILE A 17 -17.76 -36.66 -16.32
CA ILE A 17 -18.82 -35.91 -17.00
C ILE A 17 -19.95 -36.85 -17.40
N ALA A 18 -21.16 -36.59 -16.90
CA ALA A 18 -22.35 -37.36 -17.22
C ALA A 18 -23.34 -36.54 -18.05
N GLY A 19 -23.88 -37.14 -19.11
CA GLY A 19 -24.88 -36.52 -19.97
C GLY A 19 -25.42 -37.48 -21.02
N TYR A 20 -26.40 -37.07 -21.83
CA TYR A 20 -27.02 -37.94 -22.83
C TYR A 20 -26.61 -37.59 -24.26
N SER A 21 -26.66 -38.58 -25.14
CA SER A 21 -26.10 -38.56 -26.50
C SER A 21 -26.61 -37.43 -27.41
N SER A 22 -27.85 -36.97 -27.23
CA SER A 22 -28.42 -35.84 -27.98
C SER A 22 -28.18 -34.46 -27.35
N CYS A 23 -27.49 -34.37 -26.21
CA CYS A 23 -27.26 -33.11 -25.50
C CYS A 23 -26.03 -32.35 -26.04
N GLY A 24 -26.25 -31.24 -26.74
CA GLY A 24 -25.16 -30.38 -27.25
C GLY A 24 -24.25 -29.80 -26.15
N PHE A 25 -24.79 -29.49 -24.96
CA PHE A 25 -24.01 -28.98 -23.83
C PHE A 25 -23.06 -30.04 -23.23
N TYR A 26 -23.51 -31.29 -23.17
CA TYR A 26 -22.66 -32.41 -22.77
C TYR A 26 -21.49 -32.58 -23.74
N HIS A 27 -21.75 -32.60 -25.05
CA HIS A 27 -20.69 -32.73 -26.06
C HIS A 27 -19.70 -31.58 -26.02
N ARG A 28 -20.19 -30.34 -25.83
CA ARG A 28 -19.33 -29.16 -25.70
C ARG A 28 -18.37 -29.28 -24.52
N ALA A 29 -18.89 -29.54 -23.31
CA ALA A 29 -18.06 -29.69 -22.11
C ALA A 29 -17.12 -30.90 -22.23
N ALA A 30 -17.62 -32.05 -22.68
CA ALA A 30 -16.83 -33.27 -22.81
C ALA A 30 -15.69 -33.15 -23.84
N SER A 31 -15.89 -32.38 -24.91
CA SER A 31 -14.86 -32.11 -25.93
C SER A 31 -13.73 -31.23 -25.39
N VAL A 32 -14.06 -30.20 -24.61
CA VAL A 32 -13.07 -29.31 -23.99
C VAL A 32 -12.25 -30.05 -22.93
N VAL A 33 -12.91 -30.81 -22.05
CA VAL A 33 -12.18 -31.62 -21.05
C VAL A 33 -11.34 -32.71 -21.71
N ALA A 34 -11.81 -33.32 -22.82
CA ALA A 34 -11.03 -34.31 -23.56
C ALA A 34 -9.75 -33.69 -24.14
N SER A 35 -9.87 -32.51 -24.74
CA SER A 35 -8.71 -31.74 -25.24
C SER A 35 -7.74 -31.41 -24.11
N LEU A 36 -8.26 -31.00 -22.96
CA LEU A 36 -7.45 -30.67 -21.79
C LEU A 36 -6.74 -31.88 -21.18
N SER A 37 -7.40 -33.05 -21.13
CA SER A 37 -6.80 -34.30 -20.67
C SER A 37 -5.70 -34.79 -21.62
N LEU A 38 -5.82 -34.54 -22.93
CA LEU A 38 -4.76 -34.80 -23.90
C LEU A 38 -3.56 -33.86 -23.74
N LEU A 39 -3.80 -32.58 -23.44
CA LEU A 39 -2.73 -31.59 -23.19
C LEU A 39 -2.03 -31.82 -21.84
N PHE A 40 -2.74 -32.32 -20.84
CA PHE A 40 -2.23 -32.52 -19.48
C PHE A 40 -2.44 -33.97 -18.98
N PRO A 41 -1.91 -35.00 -19.67
CA PRO A 41 -2.23 -36.41 -19.40
C PRO A 41 -1.75 -36.90 -18.03
N HIS A 42 -0.76 -36.22 -17.44
CA HIS A 42 -0.25 -36.52 -16.10
C HIS A 42 -1.02 -35.82 -14.98
N ARG A 43 -1.84 -34.80 -15.30
CA ARG A 43 -2.57 -34.00 -14.31
C ARG A 43 -4.08 -34.20 -14.36
N LEU A 44 -4.64 -34.61 -15.50
CA LEU A 44 -6.08 -34.74 -15.71
C LEU A 44 -6.45 -36.02 -16.45
N GLN A 45 -7.40 -36.77 -15.90
CA GLN A 45 -8.09 -37.86 -16.56
C GLN A 45 -9.55 -37.51 -16.77
N LEU A 46 -10.08 -37.82 -17.95
CA LEU A 46 -11.50 -37.72 -18.26
C LEU A 46 -12.19 -39.09 -18.18
N VAL A 47 -13.34 -39.15 -17.49
CA VAL A 47 -14.27 -40.29 -17.52
C VAL A 47 -15.63 -39.79 -18.02
N LYS A 48 -16.15 -40.39 -19.10
CA LYS A 48 -17.43 -40.02 -19.70
C LYS A 48 -18.52 -41.03 -19.32
N HIS A 49 -19.68 -40.53 -18.90
CA HIS A 49 -20.88 -41.32 -18.61
C HIS A 49 -21.98 -40.87 -19.56
N GLU A 50 -22.11 -41.58 -20.69
CA GLU A 50 -23.07 -41.24 -21.73
C GLU A 50 -24.33 -42.11 -21.66
N PHE A 51 -25.50 -41.47 -21.65
CA PHE A 51 -26.81 -42.13 -21.69
C PHE A 51 -27.45 -42.02 -23.06
N GLN A 52 -28.29 -43.00 -23.42
CA GLN A 52 -28.93 -43.00 -24.74
C GLN A 52 -30.02 -41.94 -24.86
N SER A 53 -30.66 -41.59 -23.75
CA SER A 53 -31.78 -40.64 -23.72
C SER A 53 -31.74 -39.70 -22.52
N ARG A 54 -32.45 -38.56 -22.65
CA ARG A 54 -32.63 -37.60 -21.54
C ARG A 54 -33.33 -38.25 -20.35
N ASP A 55 -34.26 -39.16 -20.60
CA ASP A 55 -35.04 -39.80 -19.54
C ASP A 55 -34.20 -40.81 -18.77
N GLU A 56 -33.34 -41.58 -19.44
CA GLU A 56 -32.34 -42.43 -18.77
C GLU A 56 -31.36 -41.61 -17.90
N TYR A 57 -30.86 -40.49 -18.42
CA TYR A 57 -29.98 -39.58 -17.68
C TYR A 57 -30.67 -39.02 -16.42
N ARG A 58 -31.94 -38.60 -16.55
CA ARG A 58 -32.73 -38.09 -15.42
C ARG A 58 -33.07 -39.17 -14.41
N GLN A 59 -33.44 -40.36 -14.88
CA GLN A 59 -33.67 -41.51 -14.02
C GLN A 59 -32.41 -41.86 -13.26
N TRP A 60 -31.23 -41.85 -13.88
CA TRP A 60 -29.97 -42.07 -13.17
C TRP A 60 -29.71 -41.01 -12.10
N LEU A 61 -29.90 -39.73 -12.41
CA LEU A 61 -29.71 -38.64 -11.45
C LEU A 61 -30.61 -38.74 -10.21
N ILE A 62 -31.81 -39.32 -10.37
CA ILE A 62 -32.86 -39.38 -9.34
C ILE A 62 -32.86 -40.73 -8.61
N HIS A 63 -32.76 -41.85 -9.33
CA HIS A 63 -32.98 -43.20 -8.82
C HIS A 63 -31.82 -43.72 -7.96
N GLU A 64 -30.61 -43.15 -8.10
CA GLU A 64 -29.46 -43.51 -7.26
C GLU A 64 -29.25 -42.56 -6.06
N ASN A 65 -30.14 -41.57 -5.83
CA ASN A 65 -29.91 -40.47 -4.90
C ASN A 65 -28.53 -39.81 -5.06
N PHE A 66 -27.93 -39.93 -6.24
CA PHE A 66 -26.54 -39.58 -6.49
C PHE A 66 -26.27 -38.10 -6.19
N ARG A 67 -27.18 -37.22 -6.60
CA ARG A 67 -27.11 -35.77 -6.33
C ARG A 67 -27.15 -35.42 -4.83
N GLU A 68 -27.88 -36.19 -4.02
CA GLU A 68 -28.01 -35.99 -2.57
C GLU A 68 -26.81 -36.58 -1.83
N ALA A 69 -26.27 -37.70 -2.31
CA ALA A 69 -25.03 -38.28 -1.80
C ALA A 69 -23.81 -37.38 -2.09
N VAL A 70 -23.74 -36.77 -3.27
CA VAL A 70 -22.73 -35.76 -3.62
C VAL A 70 -22.89 -34.49 -2.77
N GLN A 71 -24.13 -34.05 -2.48
CA GLN A 71 -24.40 -32.92 -1.57
C GLN A 71 -23.84 -33.19 -0.16
N GLY A 72 -24.10 -34.37 0.40
CA GLY A 72 -23.72 -34.74 1.78
C GLY A 72 -22.21 -34.75 2.02
N LYS A 73 -21.40 -34.95 0.98
CA LYS A 73 -19.93 -35.02 1.08
C LYS A 73 -19.19 -33.78 0.61
N ALA A 74 -19.69 -33.08 -0.41
CA ALA A 74 -19.07 -31.84 -0.92
C ALA A 74 -19.57 -30.56 -0.23
N GLY A 75 -20.55 -30.64 0.68
CA GLY A 75 -21.12 -29.48 1.37
C GLY A 75 -21.82 -28.47 0.45
N ASN A 76 -22.14 -28.86 -0.79
CA ASN A 76 -22.57 -27.96 -1.85
C ASN A 76 -24.06 -28.15 -2.20
N LEU A 77 -24.90 -27.20 -1.77
CA LEU A 77 -26.34 -27.17 -2.05
C LEU A 77 -26.68 -27.13 -3.55
N ARG A 78 -25.72 -26.79 -4.42
CA ARG A 78 -25.93 -26.74 -5.88
C ARG A 78 -26.06 -28.13 -6.50
N ALA A 79 -25.40 -29.16 -5.95
CA ALA A 79 -25.44 -30.51 -6.51
C ALA A 79 -26.85 -31.12 -6.47
N ALA A 80 -27.55 -30.98 -5.33
CA ALA A 80 -28.89 -31.52 -5.11
C ALA A 80 -29.95 -30.93 -6.07
N ASN A 81 -29.76 -29.67 -6.46
CA ASN A 81 -30.67 -28.92 -7.32
C ASN A 81 -30.30 -29.00 -8.81
N HIS A 82 -29.17 -29.64 -9.17
CA HIS A 82 -28.72 -29.74 -10.55
C HIS A 82 -29.42 -30.87 -11.29
N ALA A 83 -30.30 -30.53 -12.22
CA ALA A 83 -31.08 -31.49 -13.01
C ALA A 83 -30.81 -31.43 -14.52
N SER A 84 -29.90 -30.55 -14.96
CA SER A 84 -29.54 -30.37 -16.36
C SER A 84 -28.33 -31.23 -16.76
N SER A 85 -28.12 -31.42 -18.06
CA SER A 85 -26.96 -32.11 -18.63
C SER A 85 -25.95 -31.09 -19.16
N PRO A 86 -24.65 -31.22 -18.89
CA PRO A 86 -24.02 -32.30 -18.13
C PRO A 86 -24.06 -32.11 -16.60
N PHE A 87 -23.79 -33.18 -15.86
CA PHE A 87 -23.45 -33.17 -14.43
C PHE A 87 -21.97 -33.55 -14.30
N CYS A 88 -21.14 -32.65 -13.77
CA CYS A 88 -19.68 -32.80 -13.73
C CYS A 88 -19.13 -32.78 -12.30
N TRP A 89 -18.17 -33.66 -12.01
CA TRP A 89 -17.56 -33.78 -10.68
C TRP A 89 -16.12 -34.30 -10.74
N LEU A 90 -15.37 -34.11 -9.64
CA LEU A 90 -14.06 -34.72 -9.42
C LEU A 90 -14.18 -35.92 -8.48
N ALA A 91 -13.37 -36.95 -8.71
CA ALA A 91 -13.30 -38.13 -7.86
C ALA A 91 -11.85 -38.58 -7.60
N SER A 92 -11.63 -39.28 -6.49
CA SER A 92 -10.33 -39.85 -6.11
C SER A 92 -10.05 -41.23 -6.73
N GLY A 93 -10.94 -41.73 -7.60
CA GLY A 93 -10.82 -43.00 -8.33
C GLY A 93 -11.56 -42.96 -9.68
N THR A 94 -11.54 -44.05 -10.44
CA THR A 94 -12.22 -44.14 -11.76
C THR A 94 -13.68 -44.57 -11.66
N GLU A 95 -14.19 -44.74 -10.44
CA GLU A 95 -15.52 -45.28 -10.17
C GLU A 95 -16.60 -44.20 -10.16
N ARG A 96 -17.82 -44.62 -10.42
CA ARG A 96 -19.00 -43.75 -10.55
C ARG A 96 -19.70 -43.51 -9.20
N GLU A 97 -19.16 -44.02 -8.10
CA GLU A 97 -19.83 -44.00 -6.80
C GLU A 97 -19.77 -42.63 -6.13
N ALA A 98 -20.85 -42.24 -5.45
CA ALA A 98 -20.90 -40.96 -4.74
C ALA A 98 -19.87 -40.87 -3.60
N ASP A 99 -19.43 -42.02 -3.10
CA ASP A 99 -18.51 -42.10 -1.96
C ASP A 99 -17.08 -41.66 -2.26
N VAL A 100 -16.70 -41.63 -3.54
CA VAL A 100 -15.37 -41.21 -4.02
C VAL A 100 -15.37 -39.79 -4.61
N VAL A 101 -16.51 -39.09 -4.59
CA VAL A 101 -16.63 -37.73 -5.12
C VAL A 101 -15.95 -36.75 -4.17
N THR A 102 -14.99 -35.99 -4.69
CA THR A 102 -14.24 -34.98 -3.95
C THR A 102 -14.81 -33.57 -4.14
N GLU A 103 -15.39 -33.29 -5.31
CA GLU A 103 -15.92 -31.96 -5.64
C GLU A 103 -17.02 -32.04 -6.71
N PHE A 104 -18.09 -31.26 -6.55
CA PHE A 104 -19.07 -31.03 -7.61
C PHE A 104 -18.73 -29.78 -8.41
N ILE A 105 -18.50 -29.92 -9.72
CA ILE A 105 -18.10 -28.83 -10.62
C ILE A 105 -19.34 -28.03 -11.07
N GLY A 106 -20.39 -28.72 -11.53
CA GLY A 106 -21.59 -28.07 -12.06
C GLY A 106 -21.99 -28.53 -13.45
N GLY A 107 -22.58 -27.59 -14.22
CA GLY A 107 -23.05 -27.81 -15.59
C GLY A 107 -21.99 -27.54 -16.65
N CYS A 108 -22.43 -27.32 -17.89
CA CYS A 108 -21.53 -27.04 -19.01
C CYS A 108 -20.67 -25.79 -18.76
N ASP A 109 -21.27 -24.66 -18.39
CA ASP A 109 -20.55 -23.40 -18.23
C ASP A 109 -19.56 -23.46 -17.06
N ASP A 110 -19.98 -24.03 -15.92
CA ASP A 110 -19.09 -24.25 -14.77
C ASP A 110 -17.88 -25.13 -15.14
N THR A 111 -18.10 -26.15 -15.99
CA THR A 111 -17.03 -27.04 -16.47
C THR A 111 -16.06 -26.33 -17.40
N LEU A 112 -16.56 -25.43 -18.26
CA LEU A 112 -15.70 -24.64 -19.14
C LEU A 112 -14.85 -23.65 -18.34
N ASP A 113 -15.42 -23.01 -17.32
CA ASP A 113 -14.68 -22.13 -16.41
C ASP A 113 -13.63 -22.89 -15.61
N TRP A 114 -13.97 -24.08 -15.09
CA TRP A 114 -13.02 -24.97 -14.44
C TRP A 114 -11.85 -25.31 -15.37
N CYS A 115 -12.12 -25.66 -16.64
CA CYS A 115 -11.09 -25.96 -17.63
C CYS A 115 -10.15 -24.77 -17.90
N ARG A 116 -10.70 -23.55 -17.98
CA ARG A 116 -9.90 -22.31 -18.16
C ARG A 116 -8.96 -22.09 -16.98
N ASN A 117 -9.44 -22.32 -15.77
CA ASN A 117 -8.63 -22.19 -14.56
C ASN A 117 -7.56 -23.29 -14.46
N PHE A 118 -7.92 -24.54 -14.78
CA PHE A 118 -6.99 -25.67 -14.78
C PHE A 118 -5.82 -25.51 -15.77
N ALA A 119 -6.11 -24.91 -16.93
CA ALA A 119 -5.12 -24.66 -17.99
C ALA A 119 -4.17 -23.48 -17.68
N ARG A 120 -4.41 -22.70 -16.62
CA ARG A 120 -3.51 -21.60 -16.24
C ARG A 120 -2.16 -22.18 -15.77
N PRO A 121 -1.02 -21.54 -16.13
CA PRO A 121 0.29 -21.93 -15.61
C PRO A 121 0.26 -21.90 -14.07
N GLN A 122 0.74 -22.97 -13.42
CA GLN A 122 0.77 -23.09 -11.96
C GLN A 122 1.62 -22.00 -11.27
N ALA A 123 2.48 -21.29 -12.00
CA ALA A 123 3.21 -20.11 -11.52
C ALA A 123 2.33 -18.85 -11.35
N ALA A 124 1.09 -18.84 -11.85
CA ALA A 124 0.12 -17.78 -11.54
C ALA A 124 -0.66 -18.03 -10.23
N ALA A 125 -0.48 -19.20 -9.61
CA ALA A 125 -1.13 -19.58 -8.36
C ALA A 125 -0.26 -19.30 -7.11
N ALA A 126 1.02 -18.95 -7.28
CA ALA A 126 1.93 -18.71 -6.16
C ALA A 126 1.86 -17.27 -5.58
N VAL A 127 1.11 -16.37 -6.22
CA VAL A 127 0.73 -15.05 -5.65
C VAL A 127 -0.78 -14.98 -5.42
N GLU A 128 -1.39 -16.04 -4.90
CA GLU A 128 -2.62 -15.88 -4.12
C GLU A 128 -2.24 -15.57 -2.67
N SER A 129 -1.85 -14.31 -2.42
CA SER A 129 -1.99 -13.72 -1.09
C SER A 129 -3.48 -13.52 -0.79
N GLY A 130 -4.24 -14.59 -0.53
CA GLY A 130 -5.53 -14.58 0.18
C GLY A 130 -6.71 -13.71 -0.35
N TYR A 131 -6.52 -12.86 -1.35
CA TYR A 131 -7.51 -11.95 -1.92
C TYR A 131 -7.94 -12.44 -3.30
N ALA A 132 -8.42 -13.68 -3.33
CA ALA A 132 -8.99 -14.26 -4.53
C ALA A 132 -10.27 -13.51 -4.94
N ALA A 133 -10.45 -13.30 -6.24
CA ALA A 133 -11.69 -12.81 -6.86
C ALA A 133 -12.91 -13.75 -6.65
N SER A 134 -12.73 -14.86 -5.91
CA SER A 134 -13.75 -15.78 -5.44
C SER A 134 -14.12 -15.61 -3.96
N ALA A 135 -13.45 -14.71 -3.23
CA ALA A 135 -13.78 -14.45 -1.84
C ALA A 135 -15.09 -13.65 -1.74
N SER A 136 -16.02 -14.14 -0.91
CA SER A 136 -17.18 -13.38 -0.44
C SER A 136 -16.98 -12.98 1.01
N MET A 137 -17.53 -11.82 1.39
CA MET A 137 -17.70 -11.49 2.80
C MET A 137 -18.67 -12.50 3.43
N VAL A 138 -18.45 -12.83 4.69
CA VAL A 138 -19.41 -13.60 5.49
C VAL A 138 -20.62 -12.68 5.76
N PRO A 139 -21.86 -13.20 5.75
CA PRO A 139 -23.03 -12.41 6.13
C PRO A 139 -22.82 -11.80 7.53
N ASP A 140 -23.00 -10.48 7.62
CA ASP A 140 -22.76 -9.73 8.86
C ASP A 140 -24.01 -9.54 9.72
N GLY A 141 -25.12 -10.15 9.31
CA GLY A 141 -26.40 -10.10 10.05
C GLY A 141 -27.09 -8.74 10.05
N HIS A 142 -26.62 -7.77 9.25
CA HIS A 142 -27.24 -6.45 9.19
C HIS A 142 -28.67 -6.51 8.63
N VAL A 143 -29.58 -5.85 9.33
CA VAL A 143 -30.95 -5.59 8.88
C VAL A 143 -31.20 -4.08 8.93
N PRO A 144 -31.85 -3.47 7.92
CA PRO A 144 -32.08 -2.01 7.91
C PRO A 144 -32.92 -1.52 9.09
N ASP A 145 -33.88 -2.33 9.55
CA ASP A 145 -34.70 -2.02 10.73
C ASP A 145 -34.09 -2.67 11.97
N HIS A 146 -33.22 -1.93 12.64
CA HIS A 146 -32.51 -2.38 13.83
C HIS A 146 -32.64 -1.36 14.98
N PRO A 147 -32.52 -1.79 16.25
CA PRO A 147 -32.71 -0.90 17.40
C PRO A 147 -31.50 0.00 17.71
N TYR A 148 -30.35 -0.20 17.05
CA TYR A 148 -29.13 0.57 17.32
C TYR A 148 -29.19 2.03 16.84
N ASP A 149 -28.39 2.88 17.48
CA ASP A 149 -28.32 4.32 17.20
C ASP A 149 -27.88 4.61 15.74
N TYR A 150 -26.94 3.83 15.22
CA TYR A 150 -26.31 4.02 13.90
C TYR A 150 -26.22 2.73 13.08
N ASP A 151 -26.32 2.86 11.77
CA ASP A 151 -26.07 1.77 10.82
C ASP A 151 -24.58 1.47 10.71
N LEU A 152 -23.73 2.50 10.81
CA LEU A 152 -22.27 2.40 10.83
C LEU A 152 -21.65 3.35 11.84
N VAL A 153 -20.74 2.84 12.67
CA VAL A 153 -19.81 3.65 13.46
C VAL A 153 -18.39 3.43 12.98
N VAL A 154 -17.75 4.53 12.57
CA VAL A 154 -16.34 4.54 12.16
C VAL A 154 -15.48 5.00 13.34
N ILE A 155 -14.49 4.19 13.71
CA ILE A 155 -13.51 4.49 14.77
C ILE A 155 -12.21 4.94 14.11
N GLY A 156 -11.98 6.25 14.06
CA GLY A 156 -10.83 6.89 13.44
C GLY A 156 -11.24 7.89 12.35
N GLY A 157 -11.02 9.19 12.59
CA GLY A 157 -11.32 10.29 11.67
C GLY A 157 -10.17 10.62 10.71
N GLY A 158 -9.44 9.59 10.26
CA GLY A 158 -8.37 9.71 9.28
C GLY A 158 -8.85 9.58 7.83
N SER A 159 -7.91 9.49 6.89
CA SER A 159 -8.20 9.45 5.45
C SER A 159 -9.21 8.38 5.05
N GLY A 160 -9.02 7.14 5.51
CA GLY A 160 -9.95 6.04 5.23
C GLY A 160 -11.29 6.22 5.92
N GLY A 161 -11.31 6.51 7.22
CA GLY A 161 -12.53 6.65 8.00
C GLY A 161 -13.44 7.81 7.55
N LEU A 162 -12.84 8.95 7.18
CA LEU A 162 -13.57 10.08 6.60
C LEU A 162 -14.11 9.78 5.20
N ALA A 163 -13.39 8.99 4.40
CA ALA A 163 -13.87 8.59 3.07
C ALA A 163 -15.02 7.59 3.17
N ALA A 164 -14.88 6.56 4.01
CA ALA A 164 -15.87 5.52 4.22
C ALA A 164 -17.18 6.10 4.80
N SER A 165 -17.09 6.94 5.83
CA SER A 165 -18.27 7.53 6.47
C SER A 165 -19.06 8.44 5.53
N LYS A 166 -18.37 9.30 4.77
CA LYS A 166 -19.00 10.18 3.78
C LYS A 166 -19.65 9.41 2.63
N GLU A 167 -19.05 8.30 2.20
CA GLU A 167 -19.62 7.43 1.16
C GLU A 167 -20.84 6.66 1.70
N ALA A 168 -20.75 6.08 2.90
CA ALA A 168 -21.85 5.34 3.53
C ALA A 168 -23.07 6.23 3.76
N ALA A 169 -22.87 7.45 4.27
CA ALA A 169 -23.95 8.41 4.46
C ALA A 169 -24.60 8.85 3.14
N ALA A 170 -23.80 8.99 2.07
CA ALA A 170 -24.33 9.28 0.72
C ALA A 170 -25.18 8.12 0.16
N LEU A 171 -24.98 6.90 0.67
CA LEU A 171 -25.75 5.70 0.33
C LEU A 171 -26.93 5.46 1.31
N GLY A 172 -27.23 6.42 2.17
CA GLY A 172 -28.41 6.41 3.05
C GLY A 172 -28.19 5.85 4.45
N ALA A 173 -26.97 5.46 4.81
CA ALA A 173 -26.67 4.99 6.17
C ALA A 173 -26.66 6.15 7.19
N ARG A 174 -27.16 5.91 8.39
CA ARG A 174 -26.93 6.74 9.58
C ARG A 174 -25.53 6.43 10.12
N VAL A 175 -24.65 7.43 10.04
CA VAL A 175 -23.22 7.24 10.34
C VAL A 175 -22.76 8.14 11.47
N ALA A 176 -21.97 7.57 12.39
CA ALA A 176 -21.11 8.33 13.29
C ALA A 176 -19.63 8.08 12.99
N VAL A 177 -18.80 9.11 13.17
CA VAL A 177 -17.34 9.04 13.14
C VAL A 177 -16.80 9.49 14.49
N LEU A 178 -16.10 8.58 15.16
CA LEU A 178 -15.31 8.86 16.34
C LEU A 178 -13.88 9.22 15.90
N ASP A 179 -13.34 10.33 16.39
CA ASP A 179 -11.91 10.65 16.25
C ASP A 179 -11.35 11.09 17.59
N TYR A 180 -10.17 10.60 17.94
CA TYR A 180 -9.47 11.00 19.15
C TYR A 180 -7.96 10.95 18.91
N VAL A 181 -7.30 12.09 19.08
CA VAL A 181 -5.85 12.20 18.93
C VAL A 181 -5.19 12.10 20.29
N LYS A 182 -4.69 10.90 20.62
CA LYS A 182 -3.80 10.71 21.79
C LYS A 182 -2.55 11.57 21.58
N PRO A 183 -2.20 12.48 22.51
CA PRO A 183 -0.99 13.29 22.40
C PRO A 183 0.27 12.43 22.22
N SER A 184 1.25 12.93 21.47
CA SER A 184 2.58 12.32 21.41
C SER A 184 3.25 12.35 22.79
N PRO A 185 4.35 11.60 23.02
CA PRO A 185 5.14 11.74 24.25
C PRO A 185 5.64 13.17 24.51
N ALA A 186 5.88 13.96 23.45
CA ALA A 186 6.26 15.36 23.55
C ALA A 186 5.06 16.31 23.77
N GLY A 187 3.82 15.79 23.81
CA GLY A 187 2.60 16.54 24.08
C GLY A 187 1.87 17.09 22.85
N SER A 188 2.38 16.83 21.64
CA SER A 188 1.77 17.28 20.39
C SER A 188 0.41 16.63 20.15
N THR A 189 -0.57 17.43 19.71
CA THR A 189 -1.91 16.97 19.31
C THR A 189 -2.41 17.81 18.13
N TRP A 190 -3.44 17.34 17.44
CA TRP A 190 -3.94 17.97 16.21
C TRP A 190 -5.45 17.78 16.02
N GLY A 191 -5.98 18.34 14.93
CA GLY A 191 -7.40 18.30 14.59
C GLY A 191 -7.82 17.12 13.70
N LEU A 192 -9.10 17.10 13.34
CA LEU A 192 -9.69 16.06 12.49
C LEU A 192 -8.99 15.95 11.12
N GLY A 193 -8.82 14.74 10.60
CA GLY A 193 -8.18 14.48 9.31
C GLY A 193 -7.16 13.34 9.34
N GLY A 194 -6.79 12.89 10.54
CA GLY A 194 -5.81 11.83 10.78
C GLY A 194 -4.38 12.20 10.40
N THR A 195 -3.52 11.18 10.29
CA THR A 195 -2.07 11.34 10.10
C THR A 195 -1.72 12.15 8.86
N CYS A 196 -2.24 11.79 7.68
CA CYS A 196 -1.81 12.41 6.43
C CYS A 196 -2.02 13.93 6.38
N VAL A 197 -3.14 14.40 6.94
CA VAL A 197 -3.51 15.82 6.95
C VAL A 197 -2.63 16.59 7.93
N ASN A 198 -2.39 16.05 9.12
CA ASN A 198 -1.83 16.82 10.23
C ASN A 198 -0.31 16.62 10.42
N VAL A 199 0.17 15.38 10.25
CA VAL A 199 1.53 14.96 10.63
C VAL A 199 2.12 13.95 9.64
N GLY A 200 1.73 14.06 8.36
CA GLY A 200 2.08 13.10 7.32
C GLY A 200 2.19 13.78 5.96
N CYS A 201 1.51 13.22 4.95
CA CYS A 201 1.73 13.59 3.55
C CYS A 201 1.63 15.10 3.26
N ILE A 202 0.65 15.81 3.85
CA ILE A 202 0.42 17.24 3.59
C ILE A 202 1.60 18.09 4.10
N PRO A 203 1.92 18.13 5.41
CA PRO A 203 3.06 18.91 5.87
C PRO A 203 4.39 18.40 5.29
N LYS A 204 4.56 17.08 5.14
CA LYS A 204 5.75 16.48 4.51
C LYS A 204 5.99 17.06 3.12
N LYS A 205 4.99 17.03 2.24
CA LYS A 205 5.15 17.48 0.85
C LYS A 205 5.32 19.01 0.76
N LEU A 206 4.69 19.77 1.65
CA LEU A 206 4.89 21.23 1.73
C LEU A 206 6.32 21.60 2.19
N MET A 207 6.87 20.87 3.18
CA MET A 207 8.25 21.08 3.63
C MET A 207 9.27 20.61 2.58
N HIS A 208 9.02 19.48 1.91
CA HIS A 208 9.79 19.03 0.74
C HIS A 208 9.79 20.09 -0.38
N HIS A 209 8.63 20.67 -0.67
CA HIS A 209 8.54 21.74 -1.67
C HIS A 209 9.33 22.99 -1.25
N ALA A 210 9.32 23.37 0.04
CA ALA A 210 10.15 24.47 0.53
C ALA A 210 11.65 24.19 0.38
N ALA A 211 12.09 22.95 0.60
CA ALA A 211 13.45 22.51 0.32
C ALA A 211 13.79 22.63 -1.17
N ASN A 212 12.91 22.16 -2.07
CA ASN A 212 13.10 22.29 -3.51
C ASN A 212 13.16 23.76 -3.95
N LEU A 213 12.29 24.62 -3.42
CA LEU A 213 12.33 26.06 -3.70
C LEU A 213 13.65 26.69 -3.27
N ASN A 214 14.19 26.31 -2.11
CA ASN A 214 15.49 26.80 -1.67
C ASN A 214 16.63 26.30 -2.58
N ALA A 215 16.55 25.04 -3.05
CA ALA A 215 17.50 24.51 -4.03
C ALA A 215 17.41 25.25 -5.38
N TYR A 216 16.21 25.46 -5.93
CA TYR A 216 16.01 26.25 -7.15
C TYR A 216 16.55 27.66 -7.00
N ARG A 217 16.32 28.29 -5.83
CA ARG A 217 16.81 29.64 -5.54
C ARG A 217 18.34 29.71 -5.49
N LYS A 218 18.98 28.79 -4.77
CA LYS A 218 20.43 28.83 -4.51
C LYS A 218 21.26 28.29 -5.66
N ILE A 219 20.78 27.24 -6.32
CA ILE A 219 21.53 26.49 -7.33
C ILE A 219 21.11 26.92 -8.73
N ASP A 220 19.81 26.81 -9.06
CA ASP A 220 19.38 26.87 -10.45
C ASP A 220 19.15 28.32 -10.95
N ALA A 221 18.45 29.15 -10.19
CA ALA A 221 18.06 30.51 -10.58
C ALA A 221 19.22 31.37 -11.13
N PRO A 222 20.44 31.39 -10.52
CA PRO A 222 21.57 32.12 -11.07
C PRO A 222 21.99 31.65 -12.48
N HIS A 223 21.93 30.35 -12.75
CA HIS A 223 22.28 29.78 -14.06
C HIS A 223 21.23 30.05 -15.14
N PHE A 224 19.99 30.36 -14.72
CA PHE A 224 18.92 30.83 -15.59
C PHE A 224 18.85 32.36 -15.69
N GLY A 225 19.84 33.09 -15.17
CA GLY A 225 19.92 34.56 -15.26
C GLY A 225 18.97 35.30 -14.31
N VAL A 226 18.40 34.61 -13.32
CA VAL A 226 17.57 35.24 -12.29
C VAL A 226 18.46 35.62 -11.12
N GLY A 227 18.70 36.92 -10.96
CA GLY A 227 19.41 37.44 -9.80
C GLY A 227 18.58 37.26 -8.54
N VAL A 228 19.12 36.54 -7.55
CA VAL A 228 18.42 36.25 -6.28
C VAL A 228 19.00 37.02 -5.10
N SER A 229 19.65 38.15 -5.37
CA SER A 229 20.17 39.04 -4.34
C SER A 229 19.83 40.49 -4.66
N LYS A 230 19.47 41.24 -3.61
CA LYS A 230 19.37 42.70 -3.64
C LYS A 230 20.71 43.35 -4.06
N SER A 231 21.84 42.70 -3.72
CA SER A 231 23.19 43.17 -4.05
C SER A 231 23.48 43.18 -5.56
N GLN A 232 22.89 42.28 -6.35
CA GLN A 232 23.08 42.28 -7.82
C GLN A 232 22.29 43.39 -8.53
N PHE A 233 21.13 43.79 -7.99
CA PHE A 233 20.37 44.93 -8.52
C PHE A 233 21.04 46.27 -8.17
N GLU A 234 21.59 46.39 -6.97
CA GLU A 234 22.32 47.58 -6.50
C GLU A 234 23.69 47.72 -7.19
N GLU A 235 24.38 46.61 -7.49
CA GLU A 235 25.60 46.57 -8.30
C GLU A 235 25.32 46.95 -9.77
N TRP A 236 24.22 46.48 -10.35
CA TRP A 236 23.78 46.89 -11.69
C TRP A 236 23.35 48.36 -11.76
N MET A 237 22.80 48.92 -10.67
CA MET A 237 22.38 50.32 -10.56
C MET A 237 23.46 51.27 -10.02
N GLY A 238 24.68 50.77 -9.74
CA GLY A 238 25.79 51.58 -9.25
C GLY A 238 25.58 52.18 -7.85
N MET A 239 24.74 51.56 -7.02
CA MET A 239 24.42 52.01 -5.67
C MET A 239 25.13 51.12 -4.65
N SER A 240 26.46 51.25 -4.52
CA SER A 240 27.23 50.55 -3.50
C SER A 240 26.93 51.13 -2.10
N GLN A 241 26.14 50.42 -1.30
CA GLN A 241 26.20 50.55 0.15
C GLN A 241 26.75 49.25 0.74
N ASP A 242 27.65 49.41 1.71
CA ASP A 242 28.18 48.32 2.55
C ASP A 242 27.04 47.76 3.41
N VAL A 243 26.18 46.93 2.81
CA VAL A 243 25.25 46.07 3.52
C VAL A 243 25.96 44.72 3.62
N GLU A 244 26.36 44.32 4.82
CA GLU A 244 26.82 42.95 5.07
C GLU A 244 25.80 41.99 4.44
N ASP A 245 26.27 41.10 3.55
CA ASP A 245 25.50 40.02 2.95
C ASP A 245 24.93 39.15 4.08
N GLN A 246 23.78 39.53 4.62
CA GLN A 246 22.97 38.65 5.43
C GLN A 246 22.40 37.63 4.46
N GLU A 247 23.12 36.51 4.31
CA GLU A 247 22.63 35.32 3.64
C GLU A 247 21.20 35.08 4.13
N GLU A 248 20.20 35.28 3.27
CA GLU A 248 18.80 35.16 3.67
C GLU A 248 18.54 33.69 4.04
N LYS A 249 18.66 33.41 5.34
CA LYS A 249 18.45 32.09 5.93
C LYS A 249 16.97 31.76 5.88
N HIS A 250 16.66 30.52 5.53
CA HIS A 250 15.29 30.00 5.59
C HIS A 250 14.70 30.21 7.00
N ASN A 251 13.48 30.74 7.08
CA ASN A 251 12.79 31.00 8.34
C ASN A 251 11.82 29.86 8.67
N TRP A 252 12.20 29.01 9.65
CA TRP A 252 11.38 27.90 10.13
C TRP A 252 10.01 28.34 10.64
N GLU A 253 9.93 29.44 11.40
CA GLU A 253 8.69 29.91 11.99
C GLU A 253 7.66 30.29 10.93
N ILE A 254 8.09 30.96 9.84
CA ILE A 254 7.22 31.31 8.72
C ILE A 254 6.71 30.05 8.02
N LEU A 255 7.61 29.11 7.69
CA LEU A 255 7.22 27.86 7.02
C LEU A 255 6.23 27.06 7.89
N LYS A 256 6.60 26.79 9.15
CA LYS A 256 5.78 26.05 10.11
C LYS A 256 4.42 26.72 10.30
N THR A 257 4.38 28.04 10.48
CA THR A 257 3.12 28.79 10.65
C THR A 257 2.20 28.65 9.45
N ASN A 258 2.73 28.82 8.23
CA ASN A 258 1.92 28.72 7.01
C ASN A 258 1.41 27.29 6.76
N VAL A 259 2.25 26.28 6.99
CA VAL A 259 1.85 24.87 6.93
C VAL A 259 0.74 24.59 7.95
N GLN A 260 0.90 25.03 9.19
CA GLN A 260 -0.12 24.84 10.24
C GLN A 260 -1.42 25.59 9.94
N ASN A 261 -1.37 26.77 9.34
CA ASN A 261 -2.56 27.50 8.89
C ASN A 261 -3.33 26.72 7.82
N HIS A 262 -2.63 26.14 6.84
CA HIS A 262 -3.24 25.28 5.84
C HIS A 262 -3.91 24.05 6.46
N ILE A 263 -3.23 23.38 7.40
CA ILE A 263 -3.76 22.21 8.13
C ILE A 263 -5.03 22.58 8.91
N ARG A 264 -5.04 23.71 9.63
CA ARG A 264 -6.23 24.19 10.35
C ARG A 264 -7.41 24.40 9.40
N GLY A 265 -7.15 24.95 8.21
CA GLY A 265 -8.14 25.08 7.14
C GLY A 265 -8.73 23.74 6.71
N LEU A 266 -7.87 22.71 6.53
CA LEU A 266 -8.31 21.35 6.21
C LEU A 266 -9.13 20.73 7.35
N ASN A 267 -8.69 20.87 8.61
CA ASN A 267 -9.44 20.35 9.76
C ASN A 267 -10.85 20.95 9.82
N PHE A 268 -10.97 22.26 9.59
CA PHE A 268 -12.27 22.94 9.52
C PHE A 268 -13.12 22.39 8.38
N LYS A 269 -12.55 22.29 7.17
CA LYS A 269 -13.24 21.76 5.99
C LYS A 269 -13.77 20.34 6.23
N TYR A 270 -12.99 19.44 6.82
CA TYR A 270 -13.48 18.08 7.11
C TYR A 270 -14.66 18.07 8.08
N ARG A 271 -14.68 18.95 9.08
CA ARG A 271 -15.84 19.06 9.98
C ARG A 271 -17.09 19.56 9.26
N VAL A 272 -16.92 20.54 8.35
CA VAL A 272 -18.00 21.05 7.51
C VAL A 272 -18.53 19.95 6.57
N ASP A 273 -17.65 19.25 5.86
CA ASP A 273 -18.00 18.14 4.96
C ASP A 273 -18.82 17.05 5.66
N LEU A 274 -18.43 16.66 6.88
CA LEU A 274 -19.16 15.65 7.66
C LEU A 274 -20.57 16.13 8.00
N ARG A 275 -20.69 17.38 8.47
CA ARG A 275 -21.99 17.97 8.82
C ARG A 275 -22.90 18.09 7.60
N GLU A 276 -22.40 18.57 6.46
CA GLU A 276 -23.17 18.71 5.22
C GLU A 276 -23.66 17.36 4.68
N LYS A 277 -22.96 16.28 4.99
CA LYS A 277 -23.33 14.91 4.64
C LYS A 277 -24.12 14.19 5.73
N ASN A 278 -24.57 14.89 6.77
CA ASN A 278 -25.30 14.33 7.90
C ASN A 278 -24.55 13.20 8.62
N VAL A 279 -23.22 13.24 8.63
CA VAL A 279 -22.39 12.33 9.44
C VAL A 279 -22.19 12.94 10.82
N THR A 280 -22.55 12.19 11.87
CA THR A 280 -22.32 12.65 13.25
C THR A 280 -20.83 12.55 13.58
N TYR A 281 -20.19 13.68 13.86
CA TYR A 281 -18.79 13.71 14.29
C TYR A 281 -18.69 13.82 15.82
N LEU A 282 -17.98 12.88 16.44
CA LEU A 282 -17.72 12.87 17.88
C LEU A 282 -16.21 12.85 18.14
N ASN A 283 -15.70 13.88 18.80
CA ASN A 283 -14.30 13.94 19.23
C ASN A 283 -14.11 13.14 20.53
N MET A 284 -14.18 11.82 20.41
CA MET A 284 -14.21 10.87 21.52
C MET A 284 -13.42 9.61 21.17
N LEU A 285 -12.76 9.04 22.17
CA LEU A 285 -12.18 7.70 22.09
C LEU A 285 -13.32 6.67 22.17
N GLY A 286 -13.36 5.73 21.23
CA GLY A 286 -14.28 4.60 21.25
C GLY A 286 -13.60 3.32 21.72
N LYS A 287 -14.24 2.57 22.61
CA LYS A 287 -13.79 1.27 23.10
C LYS A 287 -14.93 0.25 23.05
N PHE A 288 -14.72 -0.90 22.44
CA PHE A 288 -15.70 -1.99 22.41
C PHE A 288 -16.01 -2.48 23.83
N LEU A 289 -17.30 -2.54 24.15
CA LEU A 289 -17.83 -3.24 25.32
C LEU A 289 -18.37 -4.62 24.93
N ASP A 290 -19.01 -4.70 23.76
CA ASP A 290 -19.57 -5.90 23.16
C ASP A 290 -19.65 -5.72 21.62
N PRO A 291 -20.13 -6.71 20.84
CA PRO A 291 -20.17 -6.62 19.37
C PRO A 291 -21.01 -5.48 18.78
N HIS A 292 -21.89 -4.84 19.54
CA HIS A 292 -22.81 -3.79 19.09
C HIS A 292 -22.73 -2.49 19.91
N THR A 293 -21.88 -2.40 20.93
CA THR A 293 -21.79 -1.26 21.85
C THR A 293 -20.35 -0.78 22.06
N LEU A 294 -20.14 0.53 21.95
CA LEU A 294 -18.91 1.21 22.38
C LEU A 294 -19.13 2.03 23.65
N GLU A 295 -18.16 2.01 24.56
CA GLU A 295 -17.92 3.09 25.51
C GLU A 295 -17.28 4.25 24.74
N THR A 296 -17.76 5.47 24.94
CA THR A 296 -17.16 6.68 24.39
C THR A 296 -16.59 7.55 25.51
N VAL A 297 -15.40 8.11 25.30
CA VAL A 297 -14.75 9.00 26.28
C VAL A 297 -14.28 10.27 25.58
N ASP A 298 -14.78 11.43 26.03
CA ASP A 298 -14.32 12.71 25.50
C ASP A 298 -12.97 13.16 26.10
N LYS A 299 -12.41 14.25 25.57
CA LYS A 299 -11.15 14.81 26.07
C LYS A 299 -11.17 15.27 27.55
N LYS A 300 -12.36 15.45 28.13
CA LYS A 300 -12.55 15.84 29.55
C LYS A 300 -12.73 14.60 30.44
N GLY A 301 -12.77 13.40 29.88
CA GLY A 301 -13.01 12.16 30.60
C GLY A 301 -14.49 11.84 30.82
N ASN A 302 -15.41 12.59 30.21
CA ASN A 302 -16.84 12.26 30.28
C ASN A 302 -17.09 10.98 29.49
N LYS A 303 -17.83 10.07 30.10
CA LYS A 303 -18.16 8.76 29.53
C LYS A 303 -19.56 8.75 28.94
N GLY A 304 -19.75 7.99 27.87
CA GLY A 304 -21.02 7.68 27.27
C GLY A 304 -21.01 6.30 26.62
N THR A 305 -22.11 5.95 25.97
CA THR A 305 -22.25 4.73 25.19
C THR A 305 -22.83 5.04 23.82
N LEU A 306 -22.49 4.23 22.83
CA LEU A 306 -22.96 4.34 21.46
C LEU A 306 -23.21 2.94 20.91
N THR A 307 -24.36 2.71 20.27
CA THR A 307 -24.67 1.41 19.67
C THR A 307 -24.65 1.46 18.14
N SER A 308 -24.25 0.38 17.49
CA SER A 308 -24.30 0.30 16.02
C SER A 308 -24.47 -1.11 15.49
N SER A 309 -25.10 -1.21 14.31
CA SER A 309 -25.18 -2.48 13.60
C SER A 309 -23.80 -2.93 13.08
N ARG A 310 -22.99 -2.01 12.55
CA ARG A 310 -21.68 -2.30 11.96
C ARG A 310 -20.61 -1.34 12.49
N PHE A 311 -19.38 -1.82 12.59
CA PHE A 311 -18.22 -1.00 12.96
C PHE A 311 -17.15 -1.03 11.88
N LEU A 312 -16.47 0.09 11.71
CA LEU A 312 -15.28 0.21 10.88
C LEU A 312 -14.12 0.78 11.69
N VAL A 313 -13.09 -0.04 11.92
CA VAL A 313 -11.84 0.36 12.58
C VAL A 313 -10.91 1.00 11.52
N ALA A 314 -10.60 2.28 11.70
CA ALA A 314 -9.79 3.09 10.80
C ALA A 314 -8.81 4.00 11.57
N VAL A 315 -8.28 3.50 12.68
CA VAL A 315 -7.44 4.26 13.63
C VAL A 315 -6.01 4.52 13.17
N GLY A 316 -5.57 3.86 12.09
CA GLY A 316 -4.22 4.02 11.53
C GLY A 316 -3.11 3.51 12.45
N GLY A 317 -1.89 3.97 12.19
CA GLY A 317 -0.71 3.67 13.02
C GLY A 317 -0.12 4.90 13.71
N ARG A 318 0.70 4.68 14.74
CA ARG A 318 1.47 5.70 15.46
C ARG A 318 2.98 5.40 15.41
N PRO A 319 3.87 6.41 15.51
CA PRO A 319 5.31 6.18 15.55
C PRO A 319 5.72 5.17 16.62
N SER A 320 6.57 4.22 16.26
CA SER A 320 7.10 3.26 17.23
C SER A 320 8.08 3.96 18.18
N PRO A 321 8.00 3.71 19.49
CA PRO A 321 8.88 4.34 20.47
C PRO A 321 10.32 3.83 20.32
N LEU A 322 11.28 4.72 20.56
CA LEU A 322 12.69 4.33 20.69
C LEU A 322 12.88 3.55 21.99
N SER A 323 13.64 2.46 21.95
CA SER A 323 13.92 1.63 23.12
C SER A 323 15.36 1.84 23.59
N CYS A 324 15.59 2.93 24.33
CA CYS A 324 16.87 3.25 24.96
C CYS A 324 16.67 4.14 26.19
N GLU A 325 17.70 4.29 27.02
CA GLU A 325 17.68 5.27 28.12
C GLU A 325 17.50 6.69 27.55
N GLY A 326 16.59 7.50 28.13
CA GLY A 326 16.33 8.87 27.69
C GLY A 326 15.51 8.99 26.39
N ALA A 327 14.88 7.92 25.92
CA ALA A 327 14.05 7.90 24.71
C ALA A 327 12.96 8.99 24.67
N GLU A 328 12.47 9.43 25.82
CA GLU A 328 11.50 10.52 25.98
C GLU A 328 12.02 11.91 25.56
N LEU A 329 13.35 12.05 25.39
CA LEU A 329 13.97 13.28 24.86
C LEU A 329 13.84 13.39 23.33
N ALA A 330 13.54 12.29 22.65
CA ALA A 330 13.35 12.27 21.21
C ALA A 330 11.92 12.63 20.83
N ILE A 331 11.78 13.22 19.64
CA ILE A 331 10.49 13.49 19.00
C ILE A 331 10.27 12.55 17.83
N SER A 332 9.10 12.60 17.22
CA SER A 332 8.74 11.79 16.04
C SER A 332 8.23 12.67 14.90
N SER A 333 7.82 12.02 13.80
CA SER A 333 7.09 12.71 12.73
C SER A 333 5.80 13.37 13.22
N ASP A 334 5.21 12.89 14.32
CA ASP A 334 4.01 13.50 14.92
C ASP A 334 4.29 14.91 15.50
N ASP A 335 5.55 15.29 15.66
CA ASP A 335 5.97 16.50 16.36
C ASP A 335 6.71 17.50 15.47
N ILE A 336 7.56 17.00 14.56
CA ILE A 336 8.48 17.85 13.76
C ILE A 336 7.72 18.89 12.91
N PHE A 337 6.54 18.55 12.40
CA PHE A 337 5.77 19.43 11.53
C PHE A 337 5.13 20.63 12.24
N SER A 338 5.12 20.62 13.57
CA SER A 338 4.59 21.70 14.41
C SER A 338 5.60 22.16 15.47
N LEU A 339 6.89 21.81 15.33
CA LEU A 339 7.91 22.15 16.32
C LEU A 339 8.02 23.68 16.45
N ASP A 340 7.85 24.19 17.68
CA ASP A 340 7.80 25.64 17.92
C ASP A 340 9.15 26.34 17.80
N ARG A 341 10.24 25.61 18.08
CA ARG A 341 11.60 26.10 17.90
C ARG A 341 12.18 25.61 16.59
N ASP A 342 13.23 26.29 16.15
CA ASP A 342 14.07 25.80 15.07
C ASP A 342 14.66 24.41 15.39
N PRO A 343 14.62 23.44 14.46
CA PRO A 343 15.16 22.10 14.70
C PRO A 343 16.67 22.05 14.96
N GLY A 344 17.46 23.05 14.51
CA GLY A 344 18.91 23.07 14.67
C GLY A 344 19.63 21.91 13.96
N HIS A 345 20.66 21.35 14.59
CA HIS A 345 21.33 20.12 14.17
C HIS A 345 20.46 18.90 14.54
N VAL A 346 20.06 18.12 13.54
CA VAL A 346 19.07 17.03 13.70
C VAL A 346 19.69 15.66 13.49
N LEU A 347 19.44 14.74 14.43
CA LEU A 347 19.63 13.30 14.23
C LEU A 347 18.32 12.64 13.83
N CYS A 348 18.25 12.06 12.64
CA CYS A 348 17.16 11.17 12.22
C CYS A 348 17.53 9.72 12.53
N VAL A 349 16.78 9.05 13.40
CA VAL A 349 17.00 7.66 13.79
C VAL A 349 16.08 6.76 12.97
N GLY A 350 16.67 5.91 12.14
CA GLY A 350 15.96 5.00 11.24
C GLY A 350 16.21 5.35 9.77
N ALA A 351 15.80 4.43 8.90
CA ALA A 351 16.02 4.53 7.45
C ALA A 351 14.76 4.21 6.63
N SER A 352 13.59 4.46 7.23
CA SER A 352 12.30 4.41 6.54
C SER A 352 12.15 5.60 5.59
N TYR A 353 11.14 5.57 4.72
CA TYR A 353 10.82 6.73 3.87
C TYR A 353 10.57 7.99 4.71
N ILE A 354 9.90 7.86 5.87
CA ILE A 354 9.67 9.00 6.78
C ILE A 354 11.00 9.61 7.24
N SER A 355 11.97 8.76 7.61
CA SER A 355 13.28 9.23 8.07
C SER A 355 14.02 9.99 6.97
N LEU A 356 14.07 9.40 5.76
CA LEU A 356 14.83 9.97 4.64
C LEU A 356 14.16 11.22 4.05
N GLU A 357 12.83 11.25 3.98
CA GLU A 357 12.08 12.44 3.57
C GLU A 357 12.30 13.60 4.55
N CYS A 358 12.22 13.32 5.87
CA CYS A 358 12.50 14.32 6.90
C CYS A 358 13.95 14.82 6.85
N ALA A 359 14.91 13.90 6.76
CA ALA A 359 16.32 14.27 6.63
C ALA A 359 16.56 15.14 5.38
N GLY A 360 15.95 14.75 4.26
CA GLY A 360 16.03 15.45 2.99
C GLY A 360 15.52 16.87 3.06
N PHE A 361 14.28 17.10 3.50
CA PHE A 361 13.75 18.45 3.55
C PHE A 361 14.44 19.31 4.61
N LEU A 362 14.82 18.74 5.76
CA LEU A 362 15.54 19.48 6.81
C LEU A 362 16.90 19.96 6.27
N ARG A 363 17.62 19.11 5.55
CA ARG A 363 18.85 19.51 4.88
C ARG A 363 18.61 20.58 3.82
N GLY A 364 17.59 20.38 2.96
CA GLY A 364 17.27 21.30 1.88
C GLY A 364 16.83 22.70 2.34
N ILE A 365 16.29 22.84 3.57
CA ILE A 365 16.03 24.15 4.20
C ILE A 365 17.22 24.68 5.03
N GLY A 366 18.39 24.05 4.92
CA GLY A 366 19.66 24.53 5.49
C GLY A 366 19.98 24.04 6.90
N LYS A 367 19.43 22.90 7.34
CA LYS A 367 19.83 22.28 8.62
C LYS A 367 20.99 21.31 8.45
N ASP A 368 21.75 21.14 9.52
CA ASP A 368 22.69 20.04 9.63
C ASP A 368 21.92 18.79 10.02
N VAL A 369 22.15 17.69 9.30
CA VAL A 369 21.38 16.46 9.44
C VAL A 369 22.31 15.25 9.45
N THR A 370 22.14 14.42 10.46
CA THR A 370 22.71 13.06 10.51
C THR A 370 21.59 12.03 10.47
N VAL A 371 21.76 10.95 9.71
CA VAL A 371 20.86 9.79 9.70
C VAL A 371 21.57 8.58 10.31
N ALA A 372 21.01 8.01 11.39
CA ALA A 372 21.48 6.76 11.98
C ALA A 372 20.72 5.56 11.41
N VAL A 373 21.46 4.66 10.76
CA VAL A 373 20.93 3.52 10.02
C VAL A 373 21.37 2.23 10.70
N ARG A 374 20.42 1.42 11.16
CA ARG A 374 20.72 0.12 11.79
C ARG A 374 21.28 -0.92 10.82
N SER A 375 20.83 -0.88 9.57
CA SER A 375 21.17 -1.90 8.56
C SER A 375 21.13 -1.32 7.16
N ILE A 376 19.95 -1.25 6.54
CA ILE A 376 19.78 -0.85 5.15
C ILE A 376 18.73 0.26 5.01
N LEU A 377 18.84 1.07 3.96
CA LEU A 377 17.87 2.10 3.60
C LEU A 377 16.59 1.48 3.03
N LEU A 378 15.43 2.10 3.27
CA LEU A 378 14.16 1.78 2.62
C LEU A 378 13.88 0.28 2.50
N ARG A 379 13.95 -0.46 3.61
CA ARG A 379 13.68 -1.90 3.63
C ARG A 379 12.32 -2.20 2.98
N GLY A 380 12.30 -3.13 2.02
CA GLY A 380 11.11 -3.50 1.25
C GLY A 380 10.93 -2.71 -0.05
N PHE A 381 11.80 -1.75 -0.34
CA PHE A 381 11.91 -1.11 -1.65
C PHE A 381 13.10 -1.68 -2.41
N ASP A 382 13.08 -1.49 -3.74
CA ASP A 382 14.14 -1.91 -4.63
C ASP A 382 15.53 -1.46 -4.18
N ARG A 383 16.45 -2.42 -4.12
CA ARG A 383 17.72 -2.17 -3.45
C ARG A 383 18.57 -1.13 -4.16
N GLU A 384 18.73 -1.26 -5.47
CA GLU A 384 19.53 -0.37 -6.30
C GLU A 384 19.00 1.06 -6.21
N CYS A 385 17.67 1.25 -6.31
CA CYS A 385 17.10 2.59 -6.25
C CYS A 385 17.34 3.26 -4.88
N ALA A 386 17.19 2.52 -3.80
CA ALA A 386 17.39 3.06 -2.46
C ALA A 386 18.86 3.35 -2.13
N ASP A 387 19.80 2.58 -2.66
CA ASP A 387 21.23 2.88 -2.51
C ASP A 387 21.57 4.17 -3.26
N MET A 388 21.03 4.36 -4.47
CA MET A 388 21.18 5.62 -5.22
C MET A 388 20.60 6.83 -4.49
N ILE A 389 19.46 6.68 -3.80
CA ILE A 389 18.91 7.75 -2.94
C ILE A 389 19.88 8.08 -1.81
N GLY A 390 20.46 7.07 -1.16
CA GLY A 390 21.44 7.25 -0.10
C GLY A 390 22.66 8.04 -0.57
N GLU A 391 23.23 7.66 -1.71
CA GLU A 391 24.38 8.35 -2.30
C GLU A 391 24.05 9.79 -2.72
N TYR A 392 22.87 10.02 -3.30
CA TYR A 392 22.40 11.39 -3.60
C TYR A 392 22.26 12.23 -2.32
N MET A 393 21.70 11.67 -1.25
CA MET A 393 21.55 12.38 0.02
C MET A 393 22.91 12.68 0.68
N LYS A 394 23.89 11.78 0.57
CA LYS A 394 25.27 12.01 1.02
C LYS A 394 25.91 13.16 0.25
N SER A 395 25.75 13.23 -1.08
CA SER A 395 26.29 14.34 -1.89
C SER A 395 25.66 15.68 -1.56
N GLU A 396 24.41 15.71 -1.09
CA GLU A 396 23.73 16.93 -0.58
C GLU A 396 24.20 17.33 0.84
N GLY A 397 25.16 16.61 1.43
CA GLY A 397 25.77 16.90 2.72
C GLY A 397 25.02 16.32 3.93
N ILE A 398 24.17 15.31 3.74
CA ILE A 398 23.59 14.54 4.85
C ILE A 398 24.61 13.52 5.31
N VAL A 399 24.89 13.49 6.62
CA VAL A 399 25.82 12.51 7.21
C VAL A 399 25.07 11.22 7.51
N PHE A 400 25.57 10.08 7.06
CA PHE A 400 25.03 8.76 7.43
C PHE A 400 25.96 8.08 8.44
N LYS A 401 25.39 7.69 9.59
CA LYS A 401 26.01 6.75 10.52
C LYS A 401 25.40 5.37 10.27
N GLU A 402 26.15 4.52 9.58
CA GLU A 402 25.72 3.19 9.17
C GLU A 402 25.99 2.15 10.29
N GLU A 403 25.20 1.08 10.30
CA GLU A 403 25.28 -0.03 11.26
C GLU A 403 25.27 0.38 12.76
N VAL A 404 24.58 1.47 13.09
CA VAL A 404 24.47 1.95 14.48
C VAL A 404 23.04 2.16 14.92
N VAL A 405 22.83 2.05 16.24
CA VAL A 405 21.59 2.44 16.92
C VAL A 405 21.92 3.31 18.14
N PRO A 406 21.08 4.31 18.49
CA PRO A 406 21.19 5.00 19.76
C PRO A 406 20.95 4.05 20.93
N THR A 407 21.80 4.13 21.96
CA THR A 407 21.71 3.33 23.19
C THR A 407 21.40 4.19 24.42
N LYS A 408 21.66 5.50 24.35
CA LYS A 408 21.34 6.46 25.40
C LYS A 408 21.17 7.87 24.84
N LEU A 409 20.22 8.61 25.41
CA LEU A 409 19.97 10.03 25.20
C LEU A 409 20.06 10.76 26.55
N ALA A 410 20.78 11.87 26.60
CA ALA A 410 20.87 12.70 27.80
C ALA A 410 20.85 14.19 27.43
N LYS A 411 20.19 15.01 28.25
CA LYS A 411 20.30 16.47 28.11
C LYS A 411 21.69 16.93 28.55
N THR A 412 22.28 17.81 27.78
CA THR A 412 23.52 18.50 28.14
C THR A 412 23.21 19.81 28.85
N ASP A 413 24.19 20.36 29.58
CA ASP A 413 24.05 21.66 30.25
C ASP A 413 23.78 22.81 29.27
N GLY A 414 24.22 22.66 28.00
CA GLY A 414 23.96 23.58 26.90
C GLY A 414 22.59 23.45 26.24
N GLY A 415 21.72 22.55 26.72
CA GLY A 415 20.36 22.36 26.20
C GLY A 415 20.24 21.46 24.98
N LYS A 416 21.36 20.89 24.50
CA LYS A 416 21.39 19.87 23.44
C LYS A 416 21.10 18.48 24.00
N ILE A 417 20.97 17.51 23.10
CA ILE A 417 20.81 16.09 23.41
C ILE A 417 22.10 15.37 23.03
N ALA A 418 22.82 14.87 24.02
CA ALA A 418 23.93 13.95 23.83
C ALA A 418 23.38 12.55 23.52
N VAL A 419 23.82 11.98 22.40
CA VAL A 419 23.44 10.65 21.93
C VAL A 419 24.66 9.74 22.05
N THR A 420 24.50 8.62 22.74
CA THR A 420 25.47 7.51 22.69
C THR A 420 24.99 6.46 21.70
N PHE A 421 25.86 6.01 20.81
CA PHE A 421 25.56 4.99 19.82
C PHE A 421 26.10 3.61 20.23
N SER A 422 25.61 2.55 19.59
CA SER A 422 25.99 1.16 19.86
C SER A 422 27.46 0.84 19.58
N ASN A 423 28.14 1.63 18.74
CA ASN A 423 29.56 1.51 18.46
C ASN A 423 30.45 2.28 19.47
N GLY A 424 29.85 2.95 20.46
CA GLY A 424 30.56 3.76 21.45
C GLY A 424 30.73 5.23 21.06
N ASP A 425 30.38 5.63 19.84
CA ASP A 425 30.43 7.04 19.43
C ASP A 425 29.46 7.89 20.26
N GLN A 426 29.83 9.16 20.43
CA GLN A 426 28.97 10.17 21.02
C GLN A 426 28.91 11.41 20.12
N ALA A 427 27.73 12.00 20.03
CA ALA A 427 27.51 13.26 19.34
C ALA A 427 26.35 14.03 19.96
N GLU A 428 26.34 15.35 19.78
CA GLU A 428 25.30 16.25 20.30
C GLU A 428 24.42 16.79 19.18
N TYR A 429 23.12 16.81 19.43
CA TYR A 429 22.11 17.28 18.50
C TYR A 429 21.13 18.21 19.19
N ASP A 430 20.62 19.20 18.47
CA ASP A 430 19.55 20.07 18.96
C ASP A 430 18.20 19.31 18.94
N THR A 431 18.03 18.36 18.02
CA THR A 431 16.82 17.55 17.88
C THR A 431 17.15 16.11 17.54
N VAL A 432 16.48 15.15 18.18
CA VAL A 432 16.52 13.72 17.82
C VAL A 432 15.13 13.31 17.33
N LEU A 433 15.03 12.96 16.05
CA LEU A 433 13.80 12.56 15.35
C LEU A 433 13.79 11.05 15.12
N VAL A 434 12.84 10.33 15.71
CA VAL A 434 12.70 8.88 15.60
C VAL A 434 11.71 8.51 14.50
N ALA A 435 12.17 7.74 13.52
CA ALA A 435 11.41 7.28 12.36
C ALA A 435 11.71 5.81 12.03
N ILE A 436 11.61 4.95 13.05
CA ILE A 436 11.98 3.51 13.01
C ILE A 436 10.82 2.57 12.66
N GLY A 437 9.66 3.11 12.26
CA GLY A 437 8.45 2.36 11.95
C GLY A 437 7.23 2.91 12.65
N ARG A 438 6.08 2.29 12.38
CA ARG A 438 4.79 2.61 12.98
C ARG A 438 4.09 1.31 13.38
N THR A 439 3.28 1.37 14.45
CA THR A 439 2.47 0.25 14.93
C THR A 439 0.99 0.65 14.93
N GLY A 440 0.09 -0.32 14.72
CA GLY A 440 -1.36 -0.08 14.75
C GLY A 440 -1.83 0.49 16.11
N ASP A 441 -2.70 1.51 16.09
CA ASP A 441 -3.19 2.17 17.32
C ASP A 441 -4.38 1.43 17.94
N THR A 442 -4.19 0.15 18.27
CA THR A 442 -5.27 -0.77 18.68
C THR A 442 -5.43 -0.93 20.19
N GLN A 443 -4.44 -0.53 20.98
CA GLN A 443 -4.32 -0.87 22.40
C GLN A 443 -5.53 -0.44 23.26
N LYS A 444 -6.19 0.67 22.90
CA LYS A 444 -7.31 1.22 23.70
C LYS A 444 -8.70 0.90 23.14
N LEU A 445 -8.77 0.07 22.09
CA LEU A 445 -10.03 -0.21 21.40
C LEU A 445 -10.87 -1.28 22.08
N GLY A 446 -10.33 -2.07 23.00
CA GLY A 446 -11.08 -3.15 23.65
C GLY A 446 -11.42 -4.31 22.71
N LEU A 447 -10.55 -4.57 21.72
CA LEU A 447 -10.76 -5.61 20.69
C LEU A 447 -10.95 -7.00 21.28
N GLU A 448 -10.34 -7.26 22.45
CA GLU A 448 -10.49 -8.49 23.21
C GLU A 448 -11.95 -8.76 23.62
N ASN A 449 -12.75 -7.72 23.85
CA ASN A 449 -14.16 -7.86 24.27
C ASN A 449 -15.06 -8.36 23.14
N VAL A 450 -14.58 -8.31 21.89
CA VAL A 450 -15.30 -8.78 20.70
C VAL A 450 -14.59 -9.95 20.02
N GLY A 451 -13.46 -10.43 20.57
CA GLY A 451 -12.72 -11.57 20.01
C GLY A 451 -11.92 -11.24 18.76
N ILE A 452 -11.41 -10.00 18.63
CA ILE A 452 -10.50 -9.61 17.55
C ILE A 452 -9.07 -9.65 18.06
N ASP A 453 -8.27 -10.56 17.50
CA ASP A 453 -6.83 -10.61 17.75
C ASP A 453 -6.07 -9.61 16.87
N VAL A 454 -4.93 -9.14 17.38
CA VAL A 454 -3.97 -8.33 16.63
C VAL A 454 -2.68 -9.11 16.39
N ASN A 455 -2.01 -8.82 15.28
CA ASN A 455 -0.68 -9.35 15.02
C ASN A 455 0.30 -8.81 16.08
N PRO A 456 0.95 -9.68 16.88
CA PRO A 456 1.78 -9.25 18.02
C PRO A 456 3.05 -8.49 17.60
N LYS A 457 3.44 -8.57 16.33
CA LYS A 457 4.66 -7.89 15.82
C LYS A 457 4.43 -6.41 15.52
N ASN A 458 3.20 -6.03 15.16
CA ASN A 458 2.91 -4.69 14.64
C ASN A 458 1.60 -4.09 15.19
N SER A 459 0.88 -4.82 16.04
CA SER A 459 -0.41 -4.45 16.64
C SER A 459 -1.53 -4.19 15.63
N LYS A 460 -1.43 -4.72 14.41
CA LYS A 460 -2.42 -4.56 13.34
C LYS A 460 -3.44 -5.69 13.33
N ILE A 461 -4.61 -5.43 12.74
CA ILE A 461 -5.74 -6.35 12.71
C ILE A 461 -5.72 -7.14 11.38
N PRO A 462 -5.64 -8.47 11.41
CA PRO A 462 -5.83 -9.31 10.22
C PRO A 462 -7.28 -9.23 9.71
N ALA A 463 -7.45 -9.15 8.40
CA ALA A 463 -8.77 -9.12 7.77
C ALA A 463 -8.72 -9.69 6.35
N LYS A 464 -9.90 -10.03 5.83
CA LYS A 464 -10.11 -10.46 4.44
C LYS A 464 -11.27 -9.66 3.86
N LEU A 465 -11.09 -9.06 2.68
CA LEU A 465 -12.05 -8.10 2.10
C LEU A 465 -12.45 -7.00 3.09
N GLU A 466 -11.49 -6.54 3.89
CA GLU A 466 -11.65 -5.55 4.95
C GLU A 466 -12.58 -6.02 6.10
N GLN A 467 -13.07 -7.26 6.10
CA GLN A 467 -13.87 -7.87 7.18
C GLN A 467 -12.96 -8.63 8.16
N THR A 468 -13.15 -8.39 9.46
CA THR A 468 -12.40 -9.07 10.52
C THR A 468 -12.99 -10.46 10.81
N ALA A 469 -12.45 -11.17 11.81
CA ALA A 469 -13.05 -12.41 12.31
C ALA A 469 -14.47 -12.22 12.89
N VAL A 470 -14.82 -10.99 13.29
CA VAL A 470 -16.15 -10.62 13.76
C VAL A 470 -16.96 -10.06 12.58
N PRO A 471 -18.06 -10.71 12.15
CA PRO A 471 -18.69 -10.40 10.86
C PRO A 471 -19.14 -8.95 10.69
N ASN A 472 -19.58 -8.27 11.76
CA ASN A 472 -20.04 -6.89 11.71
C ASN A 472 -18.93 -5.85 11.99
N VAL A 473 -17.68 -6.28 12.18
CA VAL A 473 -16.53 -5.39 12.38
C VAL A 473 -15.59 -5.49 11.19
N TYR A 474 -15.31 -4.32 10.61
CA TYR A 474 -14.47 -4.13 9.45
C TYR A 474 -13.23 -3.31 9.82
N VAL A 475 -12.17 -3.38 9.01
CA VAL A 475 -10.92 -2.65 9.22
C VAL A 475 -10.33 -2.17 7.89
N ILE A 476 -9.84 -0.93 7.85
CA ILE A 476 -9.19 -0.35 6.67
C ILE A 476 -7.99 0.53 7.04
N GLY A 477 -7.14 0.80 6.04
CA GLY A 477 -5.98 1.67 6.19
C GLY A 477 -4.88 1.04 7.03
N ASP A 478 -3.98 1.86 7.58
CA ASP A 478 -2.71 1.39 8.13
C ASP A 478 -2.81 0.41 9.31
N VAL A 479 -3.97 0.34 9.98
CA VAL A 479 -4.24 -0.59 11.08
C VAL A 479 -4.60 -2.00 10.59
N MET A 480 -4.93 -2.16 9.30
CA MET A 480 -5.14 -3.47 8.68
C MET A 480 -3.79 -4.12 8.37
N ASP A 481 -3.66 -5.41 8.70
CA ASP A 481 -2.41 -6.13 8.52
C ASP A 481 -2.16 -6.50 7.05
N GLY A 482 -0.89 -6.46 6.62
CA GLY A 482 -0.47 -6.87 5.29
C GLY A 482 -0.88 -5.95 4.11
N CYS A 483 -1.53 -4.81 4.35
CA CYS A 483 -1.89 -3.86 3.28
C CYS A 483 -0.90 -2.69 3.16
N PRO A 484 -0.72 -2.10 1.96
CA PRO A 484 0.06 -0.87 1.78
C PRO A 484 -0.49 0.31 2.61
N GLU A 485 0.37 0.92 3.42
CA GLU A 485 0.05 2.03 4.34
C GLU A 485 0.06 3.38 3.63
N LEU A 486 -0.91 3.59 2.73
CA LEU A 486 -0.99 4.78 1.88
C LEU A 486 -2.37 5.43 1.93
N THR A 487 -2.39 6.75 1.95
CA THR A 487 -3.64 7.54 2.01
C THR A 487 -4.62 7.22 0.88
N PRO A 488 -4.21 7.17 -0.41
CA PRO A 488 -5.12 6.80 -1.49
C PRO A 488 -5.68 5.38 -1.35
N VAL A 489 -4.89 4.44 -0.81
CA VAL A 489 -5.32 3.06 -0.51
C VAL A 489 -6.41 3.08 0.55
N ALA A 490 -6.20 3.77 1.67
CA ALA A 490 -7.19 3.88 2.74
C ALA A 490 -8.50 4.55 2.26
N ILE A 491 -8.40 5.62 1.46
CA ILE A 491 -9.57 6.31 0.88
C ILE A 491 -10.34 5.39 -0.07
N HIS A 492 -9.64 4.70 -0.97
CA HIS A 492 -10.27 3.85 -1.96
C HIS A 492 -10.91 2.61 -1.31
N ALA A 493 -10.20 1.94 -0.40
CA ALA A 493 -10.72 0.83 0.38
C ALA A 493 -11.99 1.22 1.16
N GLY A 494 -11.97 2.39 1.84
CA GLY A 494 -13.12 2.90 2.57
C GLY A 494 -14.35 3.15 1.69
N ARG A 495 -14.17 3.77 0.51
CA ARG A 495 -15.27 4.01 -0.44
C ARG A 495 -15.83 2.70 -0.98
N LEU A 496 -14.96 1.78 -1.41
CA LEU A 496 -15.37 0.50 -1.97
C LEU A 496 -16.10 -0.36 -0.93
N LEU A 497 -15.59 -0.41 0.31
CA LEU A 497 -16.27 -1.09 1.41
C LEU A 497 -17.67 -0.51 1.65
N SER A 498 -17.81 0.82 1.75
CA SER A 498 -19.13 1.45 1.94
C SER A 498 -20.12 1.11 0.81
N ARG A 499 -19.65 1.01 -0.44
CA ARG A 499 -20.48 0.57 -1.58
C ARG A 499 -20.90 -0.89 -1.48
N ARG A 500 -20.03 -1.77 -0.97
CA ARG A 500 -20.41 -3.17 -0.69
C ARG A 500 -21.47 -3.25 0.40
N LEU A 501 -21.31 -2.48 1.47
CA LEU A 501 -22.17 -2.56 2.66
C LEU A 501 -23.54 -1.90 2.48
N PHE A 502 -23.60 -0.76 1.77
CA PHE A 502 -24.80 0.07 1.69
C PHE A 502 -25.26 0.37 0.26
N GLY A 503 -24.40 0.14 -0.74
CA GLY A 503 -24.66 0.51 -2.14
C GLY A 503 -25.03 -0.65 -3.05
N GLY A 504 -25.34 -1.84 -2.51
CA GLY A 504 -25.73 -3.01 -3.30
C GLY A 504 -24.68 -3.47 -4.32
N SER A 505 -23.39 -3.17 -4.08
CA SER A 505 -22.30 -3.36 -5.04
C SER A 505 -21.26 -4.38 -4.54
N PRO A 506 -21.60 -5.67 -4.39
CA PRO A 506 -20.72 -6.67 -3.77
C PRO A 506 -19.39 -6.89 -4.51
N SER A 507 -19.33 -6.57 -5.81
CA SER A 507 -18.13 -6.64 -6.63
C SER A 507 -17.16 -5.46 -6.48
N SER A 508 -17.50 -4.44 -5.67
CA SER A 508 -16.62 -3.31 -5.37
C SER A 508 -15.50 -3.73 -4.42
N ILE A 509 -14.57 -4.55 -4.89
CA ILE A 509 -13.45 -5.10 -4.12
C ILE A 509 -12.19 -4.25 -4.36
N MET A 510 -11.46 -3.97 -3.28
CA MET A 510 -10.19 -3.24 -3.37
C MET A 510 -9.10 -4.16 -3.96
N ASP A 511 -8.42 -3.68 -5.00
CA ASP A 511 -7.23 -4.33 -5.55
C ASP A 511 -5.97 -3.64 -5.02
N TYR A 512 -5.30 -4.29 -4.06
CA TYR A 512 -4.08 -3.83 -3.40
C TYR A 512 -2.79 -4.08 -4.20
N ARG A 513 -2.88 -4.65 -5.40
CA ARG A 513 -1.72 -4.89 -6.27
C ARG A 513 -1.41 -3.65 -7.12
N ASN A 514 -0.14 -3.53 -7.50
CA ASN A 514 0.36 -2.47 -8.39
C ASN A 514 -0.03 -1.07 -7.90
N VAL A 515 0.04 -0.83 -6.59
CA VAL A 515 -0.17 0.49 -6.01
C VAL A 515 1.09 1.33 -6.23
N CYS A 516 0.95 2.43 -6.98
CA CYS A 516 2.05 3.38 -7.13
C CYS A 516 2.44 3.99 -5.79
N THR A 517 3.74 4.08 -5.57
CA THR A 517 4.34 4.68 -4.37
C THR A 517 5.40 5.69 -4.78
N THR A 518 5.49 6.80 -4.04
CA THR A 518 6.55 7.79 -4.22
C THR A 518 7.17 8.16 -2.88
N VAL A 519 8.50 8.07 -2.81
CA VAL A 519 9.32 8.57 -1.70
C VAL A 519 9.84 9.95 -2.09
N PHE A 520 9.50 10.98 -1.30
CA PHE A 520 9.81 12.38 -1.57
C PHE A 520 11.13 12.80 -0.90
N THR A 521 12.21 12.09 -1.23
CA THR A 521 13.59 12.49 -0.92
C THR A 521 14.07 13.62 -1.86
N PRO A 522 15.22 14.25 -1.60
CA PRO A 522 15.73 15.35 -2.45
C PRO A 522 15.81 14.99 -3.94
N ILE A 523 16.21 13.74 -4.24
CA ILE A 523 15.84 13.07 -5.48
C ILE A 523 14.63 12.17 -5.21
N GLU A 524 13.52 12.40 -5.91
CA GLU A 524 12.28 11.64 -5.66
C GLU A 524 12.37 10.24 -6.29
N TYR A 525 11.74 9.26 -5.64
CA TYR A 525 11.68 7.88 -6.11
C TYR A 525 10.24 7.43 -6.30
N GLY A 526 9.83 7.16 -7.54
CA GLY A 526 8.55 6.59 -7.89
C GLY A 526 8.67 5.11 -8.26
N THR A 527 7.71 4.29 -7.81
CA THR A 527 7.71 2.85 -8.08
C THR A 527 6.30 2.28 -8.20
N VAL A 528 6.16 1.22 -9.00
CA VAL A 528 4.95 0.40 -9.08
C VAL A 528 5.30 -1.04 -9.43
N GLY A 529 4.64 -2.01 -8.79
CA GLY A 529 4.89 -3.43 -9.03
C GLY A 529 6.02 -3.98 -8.15
N TYR A 530 6.70 -5.01 -8.64
CA TYR A 530 7.78 -5.70 -7.93
C TYR A 530 9.07 -4.86 -7.89
N SER A 531 9.83 -5.01 -6.81
CA SER A 531 11.26 -4.72 -6.82
C SER A 531 12.00 -5.75 -7.68
N GLU A 532 13.24 -5.44 -8.09
CA GLU A 532 14.04 -6.39 -8.87
C GLU A 532 14.33 -7.67 -8.07
N GLU A 533 14.66 -7.54 -6.79
CA GLU A 533 14.92 -8.67 -5.89
C GLU A 533 13.67 -9.52 -5.64
N ASP A 534 12.50 -8.92 -5.44
CA ASP A 534 11.25 -9.67 -5.24
C ASP A 534 10.82 -10.34 -6.54
N ALA A 535 11.00 -9.69 -7.70
CA ALA A 535 10.76 -10.32 -8.99
C ALA A 535 11.67 -11.53 -9.21
N LYS A 536 12.97 -11.43 -8.87
CA LYS A 536 13.91 -12.55 -8.98
C LYS A 536 13.51 -13.70 -8.07
N ASN A 537 13.11 -13.42 -6.83
CA ASN A 537 12.66 -14.43 -5.88
C ASN A 537 11.37 -15.13 -6.33
N GLU A 538 10.43 -14.39 -6.92
CA GLU A 538 9.11 -14.91 -7.32
C GLU A 538 9.14 -15.63 -8.67
N TYR A 539 9.85 -15.08 -9.67
CA TYR A 539 9.80 -15.53 -11.06
C TYR A 539 11.07 -16.24 -11.54
N GLY A 540 12.15 -16.24 -10.75
CA GLY A 540 13.46 -16.76 -11.16
C GLY A 540 14.23 -15.76 -12.04
N GLU A 541 15.49 -15.50 -11.72
CA GLU A 541 16.33 -14.51 -12.41
C GLU A 541 16.48 -14.79 -13.91
N GLU A 542 16.55 -16.07 -14.29
CA GLU A 542 16.67 -16.51 -15.68
C GLU A 542 15.45 -16.15 -16.55
N ASN A 543 14.28 -15.96 -15.92
CA ASN A 543 13.02 -15.61 -16.59
C ASN A 543 12.78 -14.10 -16.68
N LEU A 544 13.71 -13.29 -16.19
CA LEU A 544 13.60 -11.83 -16.15
C LEU A 544 14.55 -11.17 -17.13
N GLU A 545 14.11 -10.03 -17.64
CA GLU A 545 14.93 -9.06 -18.37
C GLU A 545 14.72 -7.68 -17.72
N VAL A 546 15.81 -7.03 -17.32
CA VAL A 546 15.75 -5.72 -16.66
C VAL A 546 16.32 -4.68 -17.60
N TYR A 547 15.47 -3.80 -18.10
CA TYR A 547 15.86 -2.65 -18.90
C TYR A 547 16.10 -1.45 -17.99
N HIS A 548 17.15 -0.68 -18.26
CA HIS A 548 17.49 0.48 -17.43
C HIS A 548 18.22 1.56 -18.21
N LYS A 549 18.15 2.78 -17.69
CA LYS A 549 18.80 3.96 -18.27
C LYS A 549 19.02 5.03 -17.22
N TYR A 550 20.17 5.69 -17.27
CA TYR A 550 20.39 6.97 -16.61
C TYR A 550 20.06 8.13 -17.56
N PHE A 551 19.58 9.24 -17.02
CA PHE A 551 19.22 10.43 -17.79
C PHE A 551 19.56 11.70 -17.03
N ILE A 552 19.66 12.83 -17.74
CA ILE A 552 19.84 14.15 -17.14
C ILE A 552 18.60 14.96 -17.48
N PRO A 553 17.80 15.42 -16.49
CA PRO A 553 16.70 16.35 -16.75
C PRO A 553 17.21 17.58 -17.49
N LEU A 554 16.50 18.02 -18.54
CA LEU A 554 16.92 19.16 -19.34
C LEU A 554 17.09 20.42 -18.48
N GLU A 555 16.23 20.62 -17.48
CA GLU A 555 16.29 21.74 -16.54
C GLU A 555 17.58 21.76 -15.71
N TRP A 556 18.27 20.64 -15.56
CA TRP A 556 19.52 20.53 -14.81
C TRP A 556 20.75 20.84 -15.67
N SER A 557 20.61 20.87 -17.00
CA SER A 557 21.73 21.03 -17.92
C SER A 557 22.50 22.35 -17.79
N LEU A 558 21.82 23.44 -17.35
CA LEU A 558 22.46 24.75 -17.15
C LEU A 558 23.15 24.88 -15.79
N SER A 559 22.77 24.05 -14.82
CA SER A 559 23.30 24.05 -13.46
C SER A 559 24.44 23.03 -13.33
N HIS A 560 25.69 23.49 -13.34
CA HIS A 560 26.87 22.60 -13.34
C HIS A 560 26.86 21.60 -12.17
N SER A 561 26.47 22.02 -10.96
CA SER A 561 26.37 21.11 -9.82
C SER A 561 25.25 20.07 -9.94
N ARG A 562 24.17 20.37 -10.69
CA ARG A 562 23.10 19.40 -10.92
C ARG A 562 23.39 18.46 -12.10
N SER A 563 24.11 18.92 -13.13
CA SER A 563 24.41 18.10 -14.29
C SER A 563 25.40 16.96 -13.98
N GLU A 564 26.09 17.01 -12.83
CA GLU A 564 26.85 15.89 -12.26
C GLU A 564 25.94 14.78 -11.68
N HIS A 565 24.68 15.09 -11.37
CA HIS A 565 23.68 14.13 -10.93
C HIS A 565 22.87 13.59 -12.11
N GLN A 566 22.52 12.31 -12.05
CA GLN A 566 21.73 11.64 -13.06
C GLN A 566 20.45 11.08 -12.43
N GLY A 567 19.33 11.29 -13.12
CA GLY A 567 18.14 10.48 -12.91
C GLY A 567 18.37 9.05 -13.40
N PHE A 568 17.48 8.15 -12.98
CA PHE A 568 17.55 6.74 -13.33
C PHE A 568 16.15 6.16 -13.50
N CYS A 569 15.97 5.28 -14.47
CA CYS A 569 14.73 4.51 -14.56
C CYS A 569 15.02 3.07 -14.97
N LYS A 570 14.14 2.15 -14.54
CA LYS A 570 14.19 0.76 -14.97
C LYS A 570 12.82 0.12 -15.07
N ALA A 571 12.74 -0.88 -15.95
CA ALA A 571 11.60 -1.76 -16.13
C ALA A 571 12.02 -3.22 -15.93
N ILE A 572 11.30 -3.93 -15.08
CA ILE A 572 11.49 -5.36 -14.82
C ILE A 572 10.46 -6.13 -15.64
N VAL A 573 10.92 -6.98 -16.55
CA VAL A 573 10.08 -7.62 -17.57
C VAL A 573 10.18 -9.13 -17.46
N TYR A 574 9.03 -9.82 -17.50
CA TYR A 574 8.99 -11.27 -17.60
C TYR A 574 9.21 -11.70 -19.05
N LYS A 575 10.31 -12.42 -19.32
CA LYS A 575 10.79 -12.74 -20.68
C LYS A 575 9.72 -13.40 -21.56
N ALA A 576 9.03 -14.41 -21.04
CA ALA A 576 8.14 -15.26 -21.84
C ALA A 576 6.89 -14.53 -22.35
N SER A 577 6.33 -13.58 -21.59
CA SER A 577 5.14 -12.83 -21.99
C SER A 577 5.39 -11.36 -22.30
N ARG A 578 6.61 -10.88 -22.05
CA ARG A 578 7.01 -9.47 -22.09
C ARG A 578 6.19 -8.56 -21.15
N LYS A 579 5.47 -9.14 -20.19
CA LYS A 579 4.71 -8.37 -19.20
C LYS A 579 5.66 -7.59 -18.29
N VAL A 580 5.33 -6.33 -18.04
CA VAL A 580 6.07 -5.50 -17.08
C VAL A 580 5.62 -5.86 -15.66
N LEU A 581 6.56 -6.29 -14.83
CA LEU A 581 6.35 -6.69 -13.44
C LEU A 581 6.62 -5.54 -12.47
N GLY A 582 7.53 -4.64 -12.81
CA GLY A 582 7.91 -3.50 -11.99
C GLY A 582 8.45 -2.33 -12.81
N LEU A 583 8.14 -1.11 -12.38
CA LEU A 583 8.69 0.13 -12.94
C LEU A 583 9.23 0.99 -11.81
N HIS A 584 10.44 1.52 -11.99
CA HIS A 584 11.15 2.36 -11.04
C HIS A 584 11.68 3.60 -11.74
N TYR A 585 11.55 4.75 -11.07
CA TYR A 585 12.05 6.03 -11.56
C TYR A 585 12.60 6.84 -10.40
N LEU A 586 13.83 7.32 -10.55
CA LEU A 586 14.53 8.24 -9.68
C LEU A 586 14.79 9.53 -10.45
N GLY A 587 14.25 10.64 -9.96
CA GLY A 587 14.37 11.92 -10.62
C GLY A 587 13.36 12.93 -10.13
N PRO A 588 13.34 14.16 -10.68
CA PRO A 588 12.35 15.15 -10.32
C PRO A 588 10.94 14.67 -10.69
N ASN A 589 9.95 15.08 -9.90
CA ASN A 589 8.52 14.87 -10.15
C ASN A 589 8.12 13.39 -10.28
N ALA A 590 8.80 12.49 -9.56
CA ALA A 590 8.66 11.04 -9.71
C ALA A 590 7.22 10.55 -9.50
N GLY A 591 6.47 11.19 -8.62
CA GLY A 591 5.06 10.87 -8.40
C GLY A 591 4.18 11.21 -9.60
N GLU A 592 4.46 12.32 -10.28
CA GLU A 592 3.70 12.73 -11.47
C GLU A 592 3.98 11.79 -12.65
N VAL A 593 5.25 11.38 -12.82
CA VAL A 593 5.65 10.41 -13.85
C VAL A 593 4.96 9.06 -13.63
N LEU A 594 5.09 8.47 -12.44
CA LEU A 594 4.63 7.10 -12.18
C LEU A 594 3.11 6.95 -12.12
N GLN A 595 2.36 8.02 -11.82
CA GLN A 595 0.91 7.93 -11.70
C GLN A 595 0.24 7.48 -13.01
N GLY A 596 0.74 7.95 -14.16
CA GLY A 596 0.26 7.53 -15.48
C GLY A 596 0.56 6.06 -15.78
N PHE A 597 1.83 5.65 -15.61
CA PHE A 597 2.27 4.26 -15.82
C PHE A 597 1.58 3.26 -14.87
N GLY A 598 1.20 3.70 -13.67
CA GLY A 598 0.39 2.89 -12.75
C GLY A 598 -0.91 2.37 -13.37
N THR A 599 -1.55 3.17 -14.21
CA THR A 599 -2.77 2.76 -14.92
C THR A 599 -2.44 1.67 -15.96
N ALA A 600 -1.37 1.84 -16.73
CA ALA A 600 -0.91 0.84 -17.69
C ALA A 600 -0.56 -0.49 -16.99
N MET A 601 0.11 -0.42 -15.85
CA MET A 601 0.43 -1.58 -15.01
C MET A 601 -0.83 -2.30 -14.49
N LYS A 602 -1.89 -1.56 -14.15
CA LYS A 602 -3.19 -2.13 -13.76
C LYS A 602 -3.85 -2.89 -14.91
N LEU A 603 -3.67 -2.40 -16.15
CA LEU A 603 -4.16 -3.03 -17.39
C LEU A 603 -3.28 -4.22 -17.83
N GLY A 604 -2.14 -4.45 -17.18
CA GLY A 604 -1.23 -5.54 -17.49
C GLY A 604 -0.40 -5.29 -18.75
N CYS A 605 0.11 -4.07 -18.92
CA CYS A 605 0.93 -3.71 -20.07
C CYS A 605 2.18 -4.61 -20.24
N THR A 606 2.58 -4.75 -21.49
CA THR A 606 3.84 -5.34 -21.90
C THR A 606 4.92 -4.27 -22.06
N PHE A 607 6.17 -4.69 -22.11
CA PHE A 607 7.28 -3.80 -22.40
C PHE A 607 7.14 -3.18 -23.80
N ASP A 608 6.58 -3.95 -24.74
CA ASP A 608 6.35 -3.51 -26.12
C ASP A 608 5.30 -2.37 -26.18
N ASP A 609 4.30 -2.38 -25.29
CA ASP A 609 3.34 -1.27 -25.15
C ASP A 609 4.04 0.02 -24.66
N ILE A 610 5.02 -0.12 -23.75
CA ILE A 610 5.77 1.02 -23.21
C ILE A 610 6.65 1.64 -24.30
N ILE A 611 7.47 0.85 -24.99
CA ILE A 611 8.37 1.35 -26.04
C ILE A 611 7.64 1.74 -27.33
N GLY A 612 6.45 1.18 -27.56
CA GLY A 612 5.59 1.56 -28.68
C GLY A 612 4.90 2.91 -28.48
N THR A 613 4.93 3.46 -27.26
CA THR A 613 4.37 4.78 -26.94
C THR A 613 5.33 5.88 -27.37
N VAL A 614 4.85 6.86 -28.14
CA VAL A 614 5.64 8.03 -28.53
C VAL A 614 5.80 8.96 -27.32
N GLY A 615 7.05 9.25 -26.95
CA GLY A 615 7.39 10.18 -25.87
C GLY A 615 6.97 11.62 -26.13
N ILE A 616 6.76 12.38 -25.06
CA ILE A 616 6.57 13.84 -25.10
C ILE A 616 7.94 14.47 -24.85
N HIS A 617 8.40 15.33 -25.76
CA HIS A 617 9.74 15.90 -25.69
C HIS A 617 9.72 17.43 -25.55
N PRO A 618 10.54 18.04 -24.67
CA PRO A 618 11.41 17.39 -23.68
C PRO A 618 10.67 17.08 -22.36
N THR A 619 10.71 15.83 -21.90
CA THR A 619 10.22 15.45 -20.56
C THR A 619 11.04 14.32 -19.95
N THR A 620 11.18 14.27 -18.62
CA THR A 620 11.85 13.13 -17.97
C THR A 620 11.05 11.82 -18.04
N ALA A 621 9.73 11.90 -18.26
CA ALA A 621 8.87 10.73 -18.39
C ALA A 621 9.11 9.95 -19.68
N GLU A 622 9.58 10.61 -20.75
CA GLU A 622 9.85 9.96 -22.04
C GLU A 622 10.98 8.91 -21.96
N GLU A 623 11.83 9.01 -20.94
CA GLU A 623 12.95 8.09 -20.70
C GLU A 623 12.48 6.64 -20.54
N LEU A 624 11.30 6.42 -19.94
CA LEU A 624 10.70 5.10 -19.82
C LEU A 624 10.27 4.51 -21.18
N THR A 625 9.95 5.35 -22.16
CA THR A 625 9.52 4.94 -23.51
C THR A 625 10.68 4.62 -24.45
N THR A 626 11.91 4.91 -24.05
CA THR A 626 13.12 4.70 -24.89
C THR A 626 14.13 3.73 -24.26
N LEU A 627 13.69 2.96 -23.26
CA LEU A 627 14.48 1.91 -22.64
C LEU A 627 14.90 0.84 -23.67
N SER A 628 16.21 0.56 -23.75
CA SER A 628 16.77 -0.41 -24.71
C SER A 628 17.94 -1.21 -24.16
N ILE A 629 18.69 -0.67 -23.20
CA ILE A 629 19.83 -1.32 -22.56
C ILE A 629 19.32 -2.26 -21.47
N THR A 630 19.77 -3.52 -21.49
CA THR A 630 19.46 -4.52 -20.47
C THR A 630 20.65 -4.77 -19.55
N LYS A 631 20.39 -5.05 -18.28
CA LYS A 631 21.46 -5.42 -17.33
C LYS A 631 22.25 -6.66 -17.77
N GLU A 632 21.57 -7.65 -18.37
CA GLU A 632 22.20 -8.89 -18.86
C GLU A 632 23.20 -8.62 -20.00
N SER A 633 22.98 -7.58 -20.81
CA SER A 633 23.91 -7.21 -21.89
C SER A 633 25.25 -6.68 -21.39
N GLY A 634 25.33 -6.19 -20.15
CA GLY A 634 26.51 -5.53 -19.60
C GLY A 634 26.89 -4.20 -20.26
N ALA A 635 26.04 -3.66 -21.14
CA ALA A 635 26.28 -2.37 -21.77
C ALA A 635 26.15 -1.22 -20.75
N ASP A 636 26.90 -0.13 -20.97
CA ASP A 636 26.86 1.04 -20.09
C ASP A 636 25.54 1.79 -20.25
N ALA A 637 24.77 1.88 -19.17
CA ALA A 637 23.48 2.57 -19.13
C ALA A 637 23.59 4.06 -18.79
N LYS A 638 24.80 4.59 -18.53
CA LYS A 638 25.03 6.00 -18.22
C LYS A 638 24.49 6.89 -19.33
N ALA A 639 23.96 8.04 -18.92
CA ALA A 639 23.57 9.06 -19.87
C ALA A 639 24.82 9.52 -20.64
N SER A 640 24.90 9.18 -21.93
CA SER A 640 25.74 9.93 -22.87
C SER A 640 24.96 11.18 -23.24
N GLY A 641 25.44 12.36 -22.85
CA GLY A 641 24.78 13.62 -23.18
C GLY A 641 24.50 13.76 -24.69
N CYS A 642 23.45 14.51 -25.03
CA CYS A 642 23.31 15.08 -26.37
C CYS A 642 24.25 16.27 -26.54
#